data_AF-A0AA38S0K6-F1
#
_entry.id   AF-A0AA38S0K6-F1
#
_cell.length_a   1.000
_cell.length_b   1.000
_cell.length_c   1.000
_cell.angle_alpha   90.00
_cell.angle_beta   90.00
_cell.angle_gamma   90.00
#
_symmetry.space_group_name_H-M   'P 1'
#
loop_
_entity.id
_entity.type
_entity.pdbx_description
1 polymer ?
#
loop_
_entity_poly.entity_id
_entity_poly.type
_entity_poly.pdbx_seq_one_letter_code
_entity_poly.pdbx_strand_id
1 'polypeptide(L)'
;MRANLAAFAGLLSLAATASAAPTWPASTDEMEEIMYQLYGFKARLFADKITPCSNEASGPGRQNAAEWLRTAFHDMSTANTYFGIGGLDASLAFELKNTENTGPGHNSTMVTFSDFVSPRSSMSDLIAAGVYASVRVCGGPIVPVKGGRVDATEAGSPGVPQPQNDISTFRNQFDRMGFTPTQMIQVVACGHTLGGVHSAEFPALVPAGTATNDEGGLDTTVAAFDNNVVTEYVNGTTKNPLVVGPSVKISQNSDFVVFNSDSNVTVKAMTAAAAFQSTCATVLQKMIEVVPAGVVLTDVITPYTVKPVDLQLTLNSGAATIALSGYIRVRTNDFAQSISSITLNYKNRSGATGGTTTATLQGTGTGLDDNFNFYPIAVNIPASTGISSFTVTLTFADSTTQVFDNNGNSFPVSDAVMLQTPQSCLLQGTGALTVTAAVRNDRTSLPANVTVYYQTPRTSGIPLPKTTTASVALTKGACVGAYTLYSASYAISGGRSYAAKLDIISGSGTNVVSDSFKSASTLAGTCGTFTGSSTCGNVSVTSTLPSSTSSVVSSSSSVVSSSSTVVSSSSSATSSSSVASSTTLITSTLSSSSAGPSATLAHKATVGGYNLVSCWTEGTGVRALSGASFAYDGMTLESCAGNCSGFAYWGTEYGRECYCGNSLAGSSSSAPLSDCNMVCGGNSFEYCGAGNRLELYLTTISSMPTATATSSVSSSTVSSAVPTGTLGVKPTVGKYSFVGCWTEGTGVRALSSNSYADDGMTLESCAAFCSTYKYFATEYGRECYCGDALADSSVSAAAADCNMVCAGNPYEYCGAGNRLELYSLAAASSSASSSSTTLVTSDLSSSTSSVTPTTLSSSVISSSSSVAVTSSSSSSSSSVVISSTSSSSSSTSATSSSSVVSSSFSSTAATSSSSVVSSSSSSSVPSTSSSSSSVVASSTSSTASPSTTSSAVSSSSSSSASSTTPSTSTSSTLAHKPTVSPYTLVGCYTEGTGVRALSASSYASGDSMTLEACAAFCSSYRYFGAEYASECYCGDTLASSSAAAPLADCSMPCSGNPFEYCGAGNRLELYLNNATVVPSGPTQPAAVAGYAWYGCRTEGTAGRALSAASYAADDVTLESCAAFCADYTYFGAEYGRECYCGDSFAAGSVAAPDGDCSMTCAGDSKEYCGAGDRLSVYEKA
;
A
#
# COMPACT_ATOMS: atom_id res chain seq x y z
N MET A 1 -18.72 4.98 58.11
CA MET A 1 -17.27 4.78 57.89
C MET A 1 -17.05 4.40 56.43
N ARG A 2 -15.88 4.69 55.84
CA ARG A 2 -15.54 4.26 54.46
C ARG A 2 -14.95 2.85 54.51
N ALA A 3 -15.36 1.95 53.60
CA ALA A 3 -14.70 0.68 53.34
C ALA A 3 -14.90 0.30 51.85
N ASN A 4 -13.82 0.34 51.10
CA ASN A 4 -13.78 0.37 49.63
C ASN A 4 -14.50 -0.81 48.94
N LEU A 5 -15.54 -0.53 48.15
CA LEU A 5 -16.08 -1.50 47.17
C LEU A 5 -15.24 -1.59 45.88
N ALA A 6 -14.24 -0.72 45.71
CA ALA A 6 -13.43 -0.59 44.50
C ALA A 6 -12.46 -1.76 44.23
N ALA A 7 -12.23 -2.65 45.21
CA ALA A 7 -11.22 -3.70 45.11
C ALA A 7 -11.60 -4.90 44.22
N PHE A 8 -12.89 -5.12 43.95
CA PHE A 8 -13.37 -6.30 43.23
C PHE A 8 -13.72 -6.08 41.75
N ALA A 9 -13.70 -4.84 41.26
CA ALA A 9 -13.92 -4.55 39.84
C ALA A 9 -12.63 -4.66 38.98
N GLY A 10 -11.44 -4.63 39.59
CA GLY A 10 -10.15 -4.58 38.90
C GLY A 10 -9.52 -5.94 38.55
N LEU A 11 -10.26 -7.05 38.69
CA LEU A 11 -9.72 -8.42 38.58
C LEU A 11 -10.37 -9.28 37.48
N LEU A 12 -11.22 -8.69 36.62
CA LEU A 12 -11.89 -9.39 35.52
C LEU A 12 -11.63 -8.78 34.13
N SER A 13 -10.60 -7.94 34.00
CA SER A 13 -10.24 -7.23 32.77
C SER A 13 -8.81 -7.52 32.26
N LEU A 14 -8.01 -8.33 32.98
CA LEU A 14 -6.69 -8.79 32.51
C LEU A 14 -6.75 -10.26 32.06
N ALA A 15 -7.45 -10.48 30.95
CA ALA A 15 -7.21 -11.61 30.05
C ALA A 15 -6.53 -11.13 28.76
N ALA A 16 -5.68 -10.09 28.87
CA ALA A 16 -4.77 -9.71 27.81
C ALA A 16 -3.80 -10.88 27.57
N THR A 17 -3.94 -11.55 26.43
CA THR A 17 -2.93 -12.49 25.95
C THR A 17 -1.63 -11.73 25.75
N ALA A 18 -0.66 -11.95 26.64
CA ALA A 18 0.65 -11.31 26.53
C ALA A 18 1.32 -11.79 25.23
N SER A 19 1.32 -10.92 24.22
CA SER A 19 2.05 -11.14 22.98
C SER A 19 3.54 -11.32 23.32
N ALA A 20 4.20 -12.25 22.63
CA ALA A 20 5.65 -12.37 22.75
C ALA A 20 6.30 -11.02 22.36
N ALA A 21 7.38 -10.64 23.05
CA ALA A 21 8.11 -9.44 22.67
C ALA A 21 8.62 -9.57 21.22
N PRO A 22 8.51 -8.53 20.38
CA PRO A 22 8.91 -8.60 18.99
C PRO A 22 10.42 -8.88 18.87
N THR A 23 10.82 -9.63 17.83
CA THR A 23 12.21 -10.06 17.58
C THR A 23 12.72 -9.41 16.29
N TRP A 24 13.85 -8.71 16.38
CA TRP A 24 14.40 -7.95 15.26
C TRP A 24 15.44 -8.76 14.45
N PRO A 25 15.52 -8.63 13.12
CA PRO A 25 14.63 -7.88 12.24
C PRO A 25 13.33 -8.64 11.93
N ALA A 26 12.26 -7.90 11.72
CA ALA A 26 10.95 -8.40 11.32
C ALA A 26 10.49 -7.80 9.98
N SER A 27 9.53 -8.44 9.31
CA SER A 27 8.86 -7.85 8.13
C SER A 27 8.11 -6.56 8.49
N THR A 28 7.56 -6.49 9.71
CA THR A 28 6.79 -5.37 10.26
C THR A 28 7.64 -4.18 10.73
N ASP A 29 8.98 -4.23 10.63
CA ASP A 29 9.87 -3.20 11.19
C ASP A 29 9.61 -1.77 10.67
N GLU A 30 9.23 -1.61 9.39
CA GLU A 30 8.92 -0.29 8.81
C GLU A 30 7.57 0.24 9.34
N MET A 31 6.54 -0.61 9.37
CA MET A 31 5.22 -0.26 9.94
C MET A 31 5.28 0.04 11.44
N GLU A 32 6.11 -0.68 12.19
CA GLU A 32 6.35 -0.41 13.62
C GLU A 32 6.92 0.99 13.85
N GLU A 33 7.88 1.41 13.02
CA GLU A 33 8.41 2.78 13.10
C GLU A 33 7.38 3.82 12.66
N ILE A 34 6.65 3.56 11.57
CA ILE A 34 5.59 4.46 11.08
C ILE A 34 4.49 4.67 12.13
N MET A 35 4.08 3.63 12.85
CA MET A 35 3.04 3.72 13.89
C MET A 35 3.49 4.38 15.18
N TYR A 36 4.71 4.10 15.65
CA TYR A 36 5.14 4.43 17.02
C TYR A 36 6.19 5.55 17.11
N GLN A 37 6.99 5.77 16.07
CA GLN A 37 8.08 6.75 16.10
C GLN A 37 7.63 8.10 15.51
N LEU A 38 6.60 8.71 16.11
CA LEU A 38 5.82 9.78 15.48
C LEU A 38 6.43 11.18 15.61
N TYR A 39 7.09 11.53 16.73
CA TYR A 39 7.57 12.89 16.99
C TYR A 39 8.98 12.92 17.61
N GLY A 40 9.67 14.05 17.50
CA GLY A 40 11.02 14.25 18.05
C GLY A 40 12.14 13.66 17.19
N PHE A 41 13.17 13.11 17.83
CA PHE A 41 14.32 12.53 17.13
C PHE A 41 13.95 11.25 16.37
N LYS A 42 14.42 11.15 15.11
CA LYS A 42 14.11 10.08 14.14
C LYS A 42 12.63 9.90 13.81
N ALA A 43 11.83 10.95 14.01
CA ALA A 43 10.40 10.92 13.81
C ALA A 43 9.99 10.65 12.36
N ARG A 44 9.13 9.65 12.16
CA ARG A 44 8.44 9.33 10.90
C ARG A 44 7.30 10.32 10.62
N LEU A 45 6.74 10.96 11.65
CA LEU A 45 5.71 12.01 11.55
C LEU A 45 4.43 11.58 10.81
N PHE A 46 4.13 10.28 10.79
CA PHE A 46 2.93 9.72 10.14
C PHE A 46 1.61 10.31 10.66
N ALA A 47 1.57 10.84 11.88
CA ALA A 47 0.38 11.46 12.49
C ALA A 47 0.38 13.00 12.44
N ASP A 48 1.28 13.65 11.70
CA ASP A 48 1.44 15.11 11.77
C ASP A 48 0.22 15.90 11.28
N LYS A 49 -0.36 15.52 10.12
CA LYS A 49 -1.53 16.21 9.54
C LYS A 49 -2.83 15.98 10.34
N ILE A 50 -2.85 15.04 11.30
CA ILE A 50 -4.00 14.76 12.19
C ILE A 50 -3.80 15.20 13.64
N THR A 51 -2.64 15.78 13.98
CA THR A 51 -2.29 16.15 15.37
C THR A 51 -2.24 17.67 15.53
N PRO A 52 -2.94 18.27 16.53
CA PRO A 52 -3.97 17.66 17.38
C PRO A 52 -5.19 17.22 16.55
N CYS A 53 -6.13 16.45 17.11
CA CYS A 53 -7.30 15.92 16.36
C CYS A 53 -8.08 16.98 15.55
N SER A 54 -8.12 18.23 16.05
CA SER A 54 -8.70 19.39 15.36
C SER A 54 -7.79 19.99 14.28
N ASN A 55 -6.89 19.23 13.68
CA ASN A 55 -5.98 19.70 12.62
C ASN A 55 -6.72 19.69 11.27
N GLU A 56 -6.82 20.87 10.68
CA GLU A 56 -7.51 21.15 9.42
C GLU A 56 -6.49 21.42 8.29
N ALA A 57 -5.40 20.65 8.27
CA ALA A 57 -4.27 20.81 7.33
C ALA A 57 -4.70 20.75 5.85
N SER A 58 -5.84 20.11 5.56
CA SER A 58 -6.41 20.00 4.21
C SER A 58 -7.50 21.05 3.88
N GLY A 59 -7.76 22.00 4.77
CA GLY A 59 -8.64 23.16 4.57
C GLY A 59 -9.66 23.36 5.70
N PRO A 60 -10.21 24.59 5.87
CA PRO A 60 -11.15 24.89 6.95
C PRO A 60 -12.34 23.94 7.01
N GLY A 61 -12.67 23.43 8.19
CA GLY A 61 -13.73 22.45 8.42
C GLY A 61 -13.39 21.02 7.99
N ARG A 62 -12.15 20.72 7.55
CA ARG A 62 -11.73 19.36 7.17
C ARG A 62 -10.80 18.77 8.21
N GLN A 63 -11.34 18.27 9.32
CA GLN A 63 -10.54 17.65 10.38
C GLN A 63 -9.96 16.33 9.86
N ASN A 64 -8.65 16.32 9.59
CA ASN A 64 -8.01 15.25 8.82
C ASN A 64 -8.13 13.87 9.49
N ALA A 65 -8.29 13.80 10.81
CA ALA A 65 -8.52 12.56 11.54
C ALA A 65 -9.83 11.86 11.14
N ALA A 66 -10.89 12.63 10.89
CA ALA A 66 -12.17 12.09 10.41
C ALA A 66 -12.04 11.57 8.97
N GLU A 67 -11.29 12.28 8.11
CA GLU A 67 -11.07 11.87 6.72
C GLU A 67 -10.34 10.53 6.60
N TRP A 68 -9.36 10.27 7.48
CA TRP A 68 -8.61 9.01 7.49
C TRP A 68 -9.47 7.84 7.98
N LEU A 69 -10.25 8.04 9.05
CA LEU A 69 -11.20 7.05 9.55
C LEU A 69 -12.28 6.73 8.52
N ARG A 70 -12.83 7.75 7.85
CA ARG A 70 -13.78 7.59 6.73
C ARG A 70 -13.14 6.86 5.54
N THR A 71 -11.89 7.17 5.20
CA THR A 71 -11.17 6.48 4.10
C THR A 71 -11.02 5.00 4.36
N ALA A 72 -10.68 4.59 5.58
CA ALA A 72 -10.61 3.17 5.95
C ALA A 72 -11.97 2.46 5.90
N PHE A 73 -13.06 3.13 6.31
CA PHE A 73 -14.39 2.55 6.16
C PHE A 73 -14.79 2.38 4.69
N HIS A 74 -14.59 3.40 3.86
CA HIS A 74 -14.94 3.35 2.44
C HIS A 74 -14.17 2.25 1.70
N ASP A 75 -12.85 2.15 1.90
CA ASP A 75 -11.98 1.11 1.34
C ASP A 75 -12.48 -0.29 1.71
N MET A 76 -12.63 -0.56 3.01
CA MET A 76 -13.18 -1.81 3.54
C MET A 76 -14.56 -2.14 2.97
N SER A 77 -15.43 -1.14 2.79
CA SER A 77 -16.85 -1.36 2.52
C SER A 77 -17.14 -2.04 1.18
N THR A 78 -16.20 -2.06 0.23
CA THR A 78 -16.31 -2.84 -1.02
C THR A 78 -16.40 -4.36 -0.77
N ALA A 79 -15.97 -4.82 0.41
CA ALA A 79 -15.87 -6.22 0.80
C ALA A 79 -17.12 -7.06 0.53
N ASN A 80 -16.88 -8.28 0.10
CA ASN A 80 -17.80 -9.41 0.20
C ASN A 80 -17.12 -10.59 0.89
N THR A 81 -17.37 -10.69 2.20
CA THR A 81 -16.78 -11.70 3.09
C THR A 81 -17.24 -13.13 2.81
N TYR A 82 -18.36 -13.32 2.10
CA TYR A 82 -18.82 -14.64 1.67
C TYR A 82 -18.00 -15.19 0.48
N PHE A 83 -17.57 -14.32 -0.44
CA PHE A 83 -16.67 -14.69 -1.55
C PHE A 83 -15.19 -14.42 -1.29
N GLY A 84 -14.85 -13.70 -0.21
CA GLY A 84 -13.48 -13.35 0.14
C GLY A 84 -12.84 -12.34 -0.82
N ILE A 85 -13.61 -11.38 -1.31
CA ILE A 85 -13.14 -10.33 -2.24
C ILE A 85 -13.34 -8.93 -1.65
N GLY A 86 -12.45 -7.99 -1.98
CA GLY A 86 -12.43 -6.66 -1.37
C GLY A 86 -12.11 -6.68 0.12
N GLY A 87 -12.19 -5.50 0.75
CA GLY A 87 -11.79 -5.29 2.15
C GLY A 87 -10.79 -4.15 2.24
N LEU A 88 -9.99 -4.14 3.30
CA LEU A 88 -8.95 -3.12 3.45
C LEU A 88 -7.75 -3.48 2.57
N ASP A 89 -7.85 -3.17 1.28
CA ASP A 89 -6.87 -3.52 0.24
C ASP A 89 -6.45 -2.31 -0.62
N ALA A 90 -6.82 -1.08 -0.24
CA ALA A 90 -6.54 0.15 -0.99
C ALA A 90 -7.18 0.28 -2.38
N SER A 91 -8.20 -0.55 -2.73
CA SER A 91 -8.98 -0.40 -3.97
C SER A 91 -9.59 1.00 -4.13
N LEU A 92 -9.89 1.69 -3.01
CA LEU A 92 -10.42 3.04 -2.99
C LEU A 92 -9.55 4.04 -3.78
N ALA A 93 -8.23 3.80 -3.90
CA ALA A 93 -7.34 4.64 -4.69
C ALA A 93 -7.70 4.69 -6.19
N PHE A 94 -8.40 3.68 -6.70
CA PHE A 94 -8.90 3.59 -8.07
C PHE A 94 -10.32 4.14 -8.23
N GLU A 95 -11.02 4.36 -7.12
CA GLU A 95 -12.46 4.61 -7.06
C GLU A 95 -12.83 6.07 -6.74
N LEU A 96 -11.85 6.94 -6.48
CA LEU A 96 -11.99 8.35 -6.04
C LEU A 96 -12.82 9.27 -6.96
N LYS A 97 -13.31 8.76 -8.10
CA LYS A 97 -14.13 9.48 -9.10
C LYS A 97 -15.54 8.89 -9.23
N ASN A 98 -15.90 7.84 -8.48
CA ASN A 98 -17.26 7.32 -8.41
C ASN A 98 -18.14 8.20 -7.50
N THR A 99 -19.46 8.05 -7.57
CA THR A 99 -20.40 8.84 -6.75
C THR A 99 -20.42 8.41 -5.27
N GLU A 100 -20.02 7.17 -4.97
CA GLU A 100 -20.06 6.60 -3.63
C GLU A 100 -18.97 7.19 -2.71
N ASN A 101 -17.84 7.60 -3.31
CA ASN A 101 -16.65 8.13 -2.66
C ASN A 101 -16.53 9.67 -2.79
N THR A 102 -17.67 10.38 -2.80
CA THR A 102 -17.71 11.84 -2.99
C THR A 102 -16.96 12.62 -1.91
N GLY A 103 -16.07 13.53 -2.34
CA GLY A 103 -15.37 14.52 -1.51
C GLY A 103 -13.83 14.42 -1.55
N PRO A 104 -13.09 15.49 -1.21
CA PRO A 104 -11.64 15.56 -1.35
C PRO A 104 -10.86 14.69 -0.34
N GLY A 105 -11.46 14.33 0.80
CA GLY A 105 -10.79 13.69 1.93
C GLY A 105 -10.08 12.38 1.59
N HIS A 106 -10.69 11.53 0.76
CA HIS A 106 -10.07 10.27 0.33
C HIS A 106 -8.79 10.50 -0.49
N ASN A 107 -8.81 11.47 -1.41
CA ASN A 107 -7.64 11.81 -2.20
C ASN A 107 -6.54 12.44 -1.33
N SER A 108 -6.88 13.39 -0.44
CA SER A 108 -5.92 13.97 0.51
C SER A 108 -5.25 12.90 1.40
N THR A 109 -6.04 11.94 1.89
CA THR A 109 -5.55 10.82 2.71
C THR A 109 -4.57 9.94 1.93
N MET A 110 -4.98 9.47 0.74
CA MET A 110 -4.15 8.61 -0.11
C MET A 110 -2.85 9.29 -0.57
N VAL A 111 -2.89 10.60 -0.87
CA VAL A 111 -1.68 11.38 -1.19
C VAL A 111 -0.71 11.41 0.00
N THR A 112 -1.21 11.69 1.21
CA THR A 112 -0.40 11.75 2.43
C THR A 112 0.24 10.39 2.76
N PHE A 113 -0.53 9.30 2.67
CA PHE A 113 0.01 7.96 2.91
C PHE A 113 1.00 7.51 1.81
N SER A 114 0.95 8.08 0.60
CA SER A 114 1.84 7.67 -0.50
C SER A 114 3.33 7.90 -0.24
N ASP A 115 3.70 8.84 0.64
CA ASP A 115 5.08 9.08 1.08
C ASP A 115 5.61 8.01 2.04
N PHE A 116 4.73 7.15 2.56
CA PHE A 116 5.05 6.05 3.48
C PHE A 116 4.99 4.67 2.81
N VAL A 117 4.49 4.57 1.58
CA VAL A 117 4.39 3.32 0.82
C VAL A 117 5.79 2.79 0.45
N SER A 118 6.08 1.54 0.81
CA SER A 118 7.36 0.88 0.55
C SER A 118 7.20 -0.64 0.36
N PRO A 119 8.27 -1.38 -0.02
CA PRO A 119 8.26 -2.85 -0.03
C PRO A 119 7.96 -3.53 1.32
N ARG A 120 7.82 -2.77 2.41
CA ARG A 120 7.46 -3.26 3.76
C ARG A 120 6.32 -2.47 4.42
N SER A 121 5.61 -1.65 3.62
CA SER A 121 4.46 -0.84 4.06
C SER A 121 3.53 -0.62 2.87
N SER A 122 2.49 -1.43 2.77
CA SER A 122 1.44 -1.30 1.76
C SER A 122 0.50 -0.13 2.09
N MET A 123 -0.17 0.43 1.08
CA MET A 123 -1.18 1.48 1.29
C MET A 123 -2.30 0.99 2.21
N SER A 124 -2.74 -0.25 2.04
CA SER A 124 -3.72 -0.94 2.87
C SER A 124 -3.28 -1.08 4.34
N ASP A 125 -2.01 -1.41 4.62
CA ASP A 125 -1.47 -1.37 5.99
C ASP A 125 -1.38 0.06 6.56
N LEU A 126 -1.11 1.06 5.72
CA LEU A 126 -1.09 2.47 6.11
C LEU A 126 -2.49 3.02 6.40
N ILE A 127 -3.52 2.58 5.68
CA ILE A 127 -4.93 2.88 5.98
C ILE A 127 -5.33 2.30 7.35
N ALA A 128 -4.90 1.08 7.66
CA ALA A 128 -5.11 0.49 9.00
C ALA A 128 -4.37 1.27 10.11
N ALA A 129 -3.13 1.69 9.86
CA ALA A 129 -2.39 2.58 10.76
C ALA A 129 -3.05 3.95 10.92
N GLY A 130 -3.69 4.47 9.87
CA GLY A 130 -4.50 5.69 9.88
C GLY A 130 -5.67 5.60 10.85
N VAL A 131 -6.41 4.49 10.88
CA VAL A 131 -7.49 4.26 11.87
C VAL A 131 -6.95 4.32 13.29
N TYR A 132 -5.88 3.59 13.59
CA TYR A 132 -5.23 3.63 14.91
C TYR A 132 -4.82 5.04 15.29
N ALA A 133 -4.15 5.76 14.38
CA ALA A 133 -3.61 7.09 14.65
C ALA A 133 -4.73 8.12 14.87
N SER A 134 -5.74 8.18 13.99
CA SER A 134 -6.88 9.09 14.14
C SER A 134 -7.66 8.83 15.42
N VAL A 135 -8.01 7.57 15.71
CA VAL A 135 -8.79 7.22 16.90
C VAL A 135 -8.00 7.60 18.17
N ARG A 136 -6.70 7.26 18.25
CA ARG A 136 -5.89 7.57 19.44
C ARG A 136 -5.60 9.06 19.63
N VAL A 137 -5.27 9.81 18.56
CA VAL A 137 -5.01 11.26 18.64
C VAL A 137 -6.27 12.02 19.08
N CYS A 138 -7.46 11.52 18.73
CA CYS A 138 -8.75 12.08 19.16
C CYS A 138 -9.22 11.62 20.55
N GLY A 139 -8.42 10.85 21.30
CA GLY A 139 -8.76 10.37 22.65
C GLY A 139 -9.59 9.08 22.71
N GLY A 140 -9.71 8.39 21.58
CA GLY A 140 -10.39 7.10 21.44
C GLY A 140 -9.54 5.90 21.88
N PRO A 141 -10.05 4.67 21.76
CA PRO A 141 -9.39 3.46 22.23
C PRO A 141 -8.17 3.08 21.37
N ILE A 142 -7.35 2.15 21.88
CA ILE A 142 -6.35 1.45 21.06
C ILE A 142 -7.09 0.49 20.10
N VAL A 143 -6.76 0.60 18.82
CA VAL A 143 -7.16 -0.34 17.75
C VAL A 143 -5.90 -1.10 17.29
N PRO A 144 -5.66 -2.34 17.76
CA PRO A 144 -4.45 -3.12 17.47
C PRO A 144 -4.16 -3.39 15.97
N VAL A 145 -3.24 -2.67 15.35
CA VAL A 145 -2.87 -2.91 13.95
C VAL A 145 -2.03 -4.19 13.80
N LYS A 146 -2.49 -5.13 12.98
CA LYS A 146 -1.68 -6.17 12.33
C LYS A 146 -1.21 -5.65 10.96
N GLY A 147 -0.06 -6.09 10.46
CA GLY A 147 0.38 -5.80 9.08
C GLY A 147 0.13 -6.97 8.13
N GLY A 148 0.59 -6.83 6.88
CA GLY A 148 0.55 -7.88 5.85
C GLY A 148 -0.56 -7.76 4.82
N ARG A 149 -1.29 -6.63 4.74
CA ARG A 149 -2.28 -6.40 3.69
C ARG A 149 -1.62 -6.20 2.34
N VAL A 150 -2.31 -6.64 1.29
CA VAL A 150 -1.86 -6.57 -0.11
C VAL A 150 -2.65 -5.49 -0.82
N ASP A 151 -1.96 -4.56 -1.49
CA ASP A 151 -2.62 -3.49 -2.24
C ASP A 151 -3.25 -4.03 -3.54
N ALA A 152 -4.51 -3.70 -3.76
CA ALA A 152 -5.26 -3.97 -4.96
C ALA A 152 -4.61 -3.30 -6.19
N THR A 153 -4.76 -3.95 -7.35
CA THR A 153 -4.25 -3.44 -8.63
C THR A 153 -5.29 -2.69 -9.44
N GLU A 154 -6.55 -2.72 -9.01
CA GLU A 154 -7.74 -2.18 -9.68
C GLU A 154 -8.82 -1.76 -8.65
N ALA A 155 -9.97 -1.30 -9.14
CA ALA A 155 -11.10 -0.87 -8.30
C ALA A 155 -11.90 -2.06 -7.75
N GLY A 156 -12.46 -1.91 -6.54
CA GLY A 156 -13.35 -2.87 -5.91
C GLY A 156 -14.75 -2.86 -6.53
N SER A 157 -15.61 -3.75 -6.03
CA SER A 157 -17.02 -3.76 -6.40
C SER A 157 -17.78 -2.61 -5.71
N PRO A 158 -18.57 -1.79 -6.44
CA PRO A 158 -19.40 -0.76 -5.83
C PRO A 158 -20.37 -1.33 -4.79
N GLY A 159 -20.68 -0.52 -3.78
CA GLY A 159 -21.57 -0.91 -2.70
C GLY A 159 -21.31 -0.23 -1.36
N VAL A 160 -20.68 0.94 -1.33
CA VAL A 160 -20.51 1.75 -0.11
C VAL A 160 -21.89 2.23 0.37
N PRO A 161 -22.24 2.12 1.67
CA PRO A 161 -23.50 2.65 2.21
C PRO A 161 -23.69 4.14 1.92
N GLN A 162 -24.88 4.50 1.41
CA GLN A 162 -25.22 5.87 1.01
C GLN A 162 -26.30 6.49 1.93
N PRO A 163 -26.31 7.83 2.14
CA PRO A 163 -27.27 8.48 3.05
C PRO A 163 -28.76 8.21 2.75
N GLN A 164 -29.11 8.00 1.48
CA GLN A 164 -30.46 7.67 1.00
C GLN A 164 -30.88 6.19 1.10
N ASN A 165 -30.00 5.28 1.57
CA ASN A 165 -30.36 3.86 1.63
C ASN A 165 -31.39 3.57 2.73
N ASP A 166 -32.30 2.62 2.47
CA ASP A 166 -33.22 2.12 3.48
C ASP A 166 -32.54 1.07 4.37
N ILE A 167 -33.20 0.72 5.49
CA ILE A 167 -32.65 -0.21 6.48
C ILE A 167 -32.48 -1.67 5.99
N SER A 168 -33.20 -2.10 4.95
CA SER A 168 -32.94 -3.40 4.32
C SER A 168 -31.71 -3.35 3.43
N THR A 169 -31.53 -2.27 2.69
CA THR A 169 -30.33 -2.01 1.88
C THR A 169 -29.08 -1.92 2.77
N PHE A 170 -29.12 -1.13 3.86
CA PHE A 170 -28.03 -1.06 4.83
C PHE A 170 -27.71 -2.44 5.43
N ARG A 171 -28.72 -3.19 5.89
CA ARG A 171 -28.48 -4.53 6.46
C ARG A 171 -27.79 -5.47 5.47
N ASN A 172 -28.22 -5.47 4.20
CA ASN A 172 -27.59 -6.29 3.16
C ASN A 172 -26.14 -5.85 2.84
N GLN A 173 -25.86 -4.54 2.83
CA GLN A 173 -24.50 -4.00 2.65
C GLN A 173 -23.58 -4.40 3.81
N PHE A 174 -24.00 -4.15 5.05
CA PHE A 174 -23.20 -4.46 6.23
C PHE A 174 -23.02 -5.98 6.44
N ASP A 175 -24.04 -6.80 6.16
CA ASP A 175 -23.94 -8.27 6.20
C ASP A 175 -22.94 -8.81 5.16
N ARG A 176 -22.90 -8.22 3.94
CA ARG A 176 -21.89 -8.51 2.91
C ARG A 176 -20.46 -8.24 3.42
N MET A 177 -20.26 -7.13 4.13
CA MET A 177 -19.00 -6.79 4.82
C MET A 177 -18.75 -7.65 6.08
N GLY A 178 -19.66 -8.56 6.43
CA GLY A 178 -19.59 -9.45 7.59
C GLY A 178 -20.07 -8.84 8.91
N PHE A 179 -20.68 -7.65 8.91
CA PHE A 179 -21.16 -6.93 10.11
C PHE A 179 -22.62 -7.26 10.43
N THR A 180 -22.85 -7.77 11.64
CA THR A 180 -24.22 -7.99 12.15
C THR A 180 -24.99 -6.67 12.30
N PRO A 181 -26.35 -6.68 12.33
CA PRO A 181 -27.14 -5.45 12.50
C PRO A 181 -26.81 -4.62 13.75
N THR A 182 -26.35 -5.25 14.83
CA THR A 182 -25.82 -4.53 16.01
C THR A 182 -24.46 -3.89 15.69
N GLN A 183 -23.55 -4.60 15.03
CA GLN A 183 -22.23 -4.07 14.65
C GLN A 183 -22.32 -2.95 13.60
N MET A 184 -23.33 -2.97 12.73
CA MET A 184 -23.68 -1.84 11.84
C MET A 184 -23.96 -0.56 12.65
N ILE A 185 -24.81 -0.62 13.68
CA ILE A 185 -25.09 0.53 14.55
C ILE A 185 -23.81 0.99 15.26
N GLN A 186 -23.01 0.03 15.76
CA GLN A 186 -21.77 0.32 16.47
C GLN A 186 -20.74 1.01 15.58
N VAL A 187 -20.47 0.50 14.37
CA VAL A 187 -19.43 1.08 13.49
C VAL A 187 -19.82 2.45 12.95
N VAL A 188 -21.11 2.68 12.64
CA VAL A 188 -21.61 4.02 12.26
C VAL A 188 -21.44 4.99 13.42
N ALA A 189 -21.85 4.63 14.65
CA ALA A 189 -21.67 5.49 15.81
C ALA A 189 -20.18 5.75 16.16
N CYS A 190 -19.31 4.76 15.98
CA CYS A 190 -17.87 4.88 16.23
C CYS A 190 -17.10 5.61 15.11
N GLY A 191 -17.67 5.72 13.90
CA GLY A 191 -17.15 6.61 12.85
C GLY A 191 -17.64 8.04 13.02
N HIS A 192 -18.94 8.21 13.24
CA HIS A 192 -19.64 9.51 13.23
C HIS A 192 -19.50 10.32 14.55
N THR A 193 -18.61 9.92 15.47
CA THR A 193 -18.13 10.81 16.55
C THR A 193 -17.08 11.82 16.06
N LEU A 194 -16.49 11.63 14.86
CA LEU A 194 -15.53 12.56 14.28
C LEU A 194 -16.07 13.22 13.00
N GLY A 195 -15.82 14.52 12.86
CA GLY A 195 -16.13 15.32 11.68
C GLY A 195 -17.61 15.67 11.46
N GLY A 196 -17.88 16.13 10.24
CA GLY A 196 -19.17 16.63 9.80
C GLY A 196 -19.45 16.38 8.32
N VAL A 197 -20.61 16.86 7.87
CA VAL A 197 -21.05 16.82 6.48
C VAL A 197 -20.86 18.20 5.84
N HIS A 198 -20.12 18.29 4.74
CA HIS A 198 -19.79 19.54 4.06
C HIS A 198 -20.86 19.97 3.04
N SER A 199 -21.15 21.28 2.98
CA SER A 199 -22.09 21.84 2.01
C SER A 199 -21.62 21.78 0.55
N ALA A 200 -20.33 21.63 0.28
CA ALA A 200 -19.82 21.61 -1.10
C ALA A 200 -20.22 20.28 -1.79
N GLU A 201 -20.05 19.17 -1.10
CA GLU A 201 -20.44 17.82 -1.52
C GLU A 201 -21.93 17.55 -1.31
N PHE A 202 -22.51 18.02 -0.20
CA PHE A 202 -23.89 17.68 0.20
C PHE A 202 -24.74 18.92 0.55
N PRO A 203 -24.94 19.88 -0.39
CA PRO A 203 -25.69 21.12 -0.14
C PRO A 203 -27.18 20.92 0.20
N ALA A 204 -27.71 19.72 -0.03
CA ALA A 204 -29.07 19.33 0.34
C ALA A 204 -29.20 18.87 1.81
N LEU A 205 -28.09 18.42 2.43
CA LEU A 205 -28.02 18.03 3.84
C LEU A 205 -27.65 19.24 4.71
N VAL A 206 -26.59 19.94 4.31
CA VAL A 206 -26.06 21.13 4.98
C VAL A 206 -26.05 22.26 3.95
N PRO A 207 -27.01 23.20 3.98
CA PRO A 207 -27.02 24.32 3.05
C PRO A 207 -25.94 25.36 3.37
N ALA A 208 -25.30 25.93 2.35
CA ALA A 208 -24.27 26.94 2.51
C ALA A 208 -24.73 28.15 3.35
N GLY A 209 -23.86 28.62 4.22
CA GLY A 209 -24.09 29.68 5.19
C GLY A 209 -24.89 29.26 6.44
N THR A 210 -25.22 27.98 6.63
CA THR A 210 -26.00 27.52 7.80
C THR A 210 -25.16 26.95 8.94
N ALA A 211 -23.86 26.71 8.73
CA ALA A 211 -22.93 26.20 9.73
C ALA A 211 -21.54 26.87 9.62
N THR A 212 -20.71 26.75 10.65
CA THR A 212 -19.32 27.22 10.61
C THR A 212 -18.53 26.39 9.58
N ASN A 213 -17.67 27.04 8.80
CA ASN A 213 -16.91 26.42 7.69
C ASN A 213 -17.78 25.65 6.67
N ASP A 214 -19.09 25.91 6.63
CA ASP A 214 -20.08 25.13 5.87
C ASP A 214 -20.08 23.61 6.17
N GLU A 215 -19.71 23.26 7.42
CA GLU A 215 -19.66 21.90 7.95
C GLU A 215 -20.78 21.66 8.99
N GLY A 216 -21.67 20.71 8.73
CA GLY A 216 -22.63 20.23 9.71
C GLY A 216 -22.07 19.06 10.51
N GLY A 217 -21.52 19.34 11.70
CA GLY A 217 -20.97 18.34 12.61
C GLY A 217 -21.93 17.20 12.96
N LEU A 218 -21.39 15.97 13.07
CA LEU A 218 -22.16 14.77 13.40
C LEU A 218 -22.49 14.66 14.91
N ASP A 219 -21.78 15.41 15.75
CA ASP A 219 -22.18 15.81 17.11
C ASP A 219 -21.61 17.20 17.47
N THR A 220 -21.71 17.65 18.72
CA THR A 220 -21.16 18.95 19.16
C THR A 220 -19.64 19.00 19.32
N THR A 221 -18.93 17.92 18.99
CA THR A 221 -17.52 17.67 19.36
C THR A 221 -16.73 17.00 18.24
N VAL A 222 -16.88 17.46 16.99
CA VAL A 222 -16.29 16.93 15.74
C VAL A 222 -14.78 16.57 15.75
N ALA A 223 -14.02 17.01 16.74
CA ALA A 223 -12.60 16.73 16.93
C ALA A 223 -12.28 16.05 18.29
N ALA A 224 -13.20 15.25 18.82
CA ALA A 224 -13.00 14.39 19.99
C ALA A 224 -13.71 13.04 19.80
N PHE A 225 -13.03 11.94 20.13
CA PHE A 225 -13.60 10.59 20.03
C PHE A 225 -14.31 10.25 21.34
N ASP A 226 -15.58 10.63 21.46
CA ASP A 226 -16.39 10.43 22.66
C ASP A 226 -17.80 9.92 22.33
N ASN A 227 -18.71 9.94 23.31
CA ASN A 227 -20.05 9.37 23.20
C ASN A 227 -21.16 10.43 22.96
N ASN A 228 -20.83 11.61 22.45
CA ASN A 228 -21.81 12.69 22.19
C ASN A 228 -22.76 12.32 21.04
N VAL A 229 -22.28 11.80 19.92
CA VAL A 229 -23.11 11.28 18.81
C VAL A 229 -24.25 10.35 19.25
N VAL A 230 -24.01 9.46 20.22
CA VAL A 230 -25.06 8.57 20.77
C VAL A 230 -25.86 9.19 21.91
N THR A 231 -25.25 9.99 22.80
CA THR A 231 -25.97 10.59 23.93
C THR A 231 -26.87 11.75 23.51
N GLU A 232 -26.42 12.63 22.61
CA GLU A 232 -27.24 13.69 22.04
C GLU A 232 -28.43 13.12 21.24
N TYR A 233 -28.20 12.00 20.54
CA TYR A 233 -29.26 11.28 19.83
C TYR A 233 -30.31 10.73 20.81
N VAL A 234 -29.88 9.97 21.82
CA VAL A 234 -30.79 9.37 22.84
C VAL A 234 -31.52 10.45 23.66
N ASN A 235 -30.89 11.60 23.91
CA ASN A 235 -31.51 12.74 24.59
C ASN A 235 -32.41 13.60 23.69
N GLY A 236 -32.43 13.36 22.37
CA GLY A 236 -33.16 14.19 21.40
C GLY A 236 -32.61 15.60 21.22
N THR A 237 -31.37 15.85 21.63
CA THR A 237 -30.70 17.17 21.56
C THR A 237 -29.83 17.35 20.33
N THR A 238 -29.52 16.27 19.60
CA THR A 238 -28.54 16.26 18.49
C THR A 238 -28.79 17.29 17.39
N LYS A 239 -27.69 17.69 16.73
CA LYS A 239 -27.67 18.55 15.54
C LYS A 239 -27.16 17.84 14.29
N ASN A 240 -26.82 16.54 14.40
CA ASN A 240 -26.34 15.70 13.31
C ASN A 240 -27.24 15.82 12.06
N PRO A 241 -26.71 16.27 10.90
CA PRO A 241 -27.51 16.47 9.69
C PRO A 241 -28.05 15.17 9.10
N LEU A 242 -27.48 14.01 9.43
CA LEU A 242 -27.97 12.67 9.07
C LEU A 242 -29.02 12.13 10.06
N VAL A 243 -29.39 12.90 11.10
CA VAL A 243 -30.51 12.59 12.01
C VAL A 243 -31.67 13.58 11.86
N VAL A 244 -31.36 14.88 11.79
CA VAL A 244 -32.34 15.98 11.86
C VAL A 244 -32.16 17.00 10.73
N GLY A 245 -33.15 17.86 10.54
CA GLY A 245 -33.06 19.00 9.62
C GLY A 245 -33.50 18.67 8.19
N PRO A 246 -32.78 19.13 7.14
CA PRO A 246 -33.16 18.91 5.74
C PRO A 246 -33.27 17.44 5.33
N SER A 247 -32.35 16.60 5.80
CA SER A 247 -32.25 15.16 5.50
C SER A 247 -33.57 14.40 5.64
N VAL A 248 -34.31 14.65 6.73
CA VAL A 248 -35.59 14.01 7.04
C VAL A 248 -36.66 14.30 5.97
N LYS A 249 -36.57 15.43 5.26
CA LYS A 249 -37.52 15.79 4.17
C LYS A 249 -37.16 15.14 2.84
N ILE A 250 -35.89 14.78 2.65
CA ILE A 250 -35.36 14.18 1.41
C ILE A 250 -35.03 12.69 1.58
N SER A 251 -35.37 12.10 2.72
CA SER A 251 -35.08 10.69 3.09
C SER A 251 -33.59 10.33 3.03
N GLN A 252 -32.73 11.24 3.50
CA GLN A 252 -31.27 11.04 3.61
C GLN A 252 -30.78 11.08 5.06
N ASN A 253 -31.64 10.71 6.01
CA ASN A 253 -31.35 10.68 7.45
C ASN A 253 -30.84 9.30 7.89
N SER A 254 -29.71 8.86 7.32
CA SER A 254 -29.10 7.54 7.53
C SER A 254 -28.90 7.18 8.99
N ASP A 255 -28.37 8.10 9.80
CA ASP A 255 -28.01 7.84 11.19
C ASP A 255 -29.26 7.59 12.03
N PHE A 256 -30.34 8.34 11.76
CA PHE A 256 -31.65 8.05 12.36
C PHE A 256 -32.16 6.65 11.95
N VAL A 257 -32.05 6.30 10.67
CA VAL A 257 -32.51 5.00 10.13
C VAL A 257 -31.72 3.83 10.74
N VAL A 258 -30.40 3.96 10.87
CA VAL A 258 -29.51 2.95 11.45
C VAL A 258 -29.72 2.85 12.96
N PHE A 259 -29.59 3.95 13.72
CA PHE A 259 -29.68 3.95 15.18
C PHE A 259 -31.04 3.47 15.70
N ASN A 260 -32.14 3.83 15.01
CA ASN A 260 -33.50 3.39 15.37
C ASN A 260 -33.83 1.96 14.92
N SER A 261 -32.96 1.30 14.13
CA SER A 261 -33.28 0.02 13.49
C SER A 261 -33.49 -1.16 14.47
N ASP A 262 -33.03 -1.03 15.71
CA ASP A 262 -33.24 -1.97 16.81
C ASP A 262 -34.12 -1.41 17.96
N SER A 263 -34.87 -0.33 17.71
CA SER A 263 -35.58 0.47 18.73
C SER A 263 -34.66 1.21 19.73
N ASN A 264 -33.50 1.64 19.26
CA ASN A 264 -32.47 2.36 19.99
C ASN A 264 -31.88 1.54 21.16
N VAL A 265 -31.78 0.21 21.04
CA VAL A 265 -31.22 -0.65 22.09
C VAL A 265 -29.69 -0.52 22.12
N THR A 266 -29.03 -0.64 20.96
CA THR A 266 -27.57 -0.57 20.85
C THR A 266 -27.04 0.82 21.19
N VAL A 267 -27.61 1.90 20.65
CA VAL A 267 -27.17 3.26 20.98
C VAL A 267 -27.37 3.63 22.46
N LYS A 268 -28.44 3.13 23.11
CA LYS A 268 -28.62 3.27 24.58
C LYS A 268 -27.56 2.51 25.37
N ALA A 269 -27.13 1.34 24.91
CA ALA A 269 -26.02 0.62 25.55
C ALA A 269 -24.69 1.39 25.44
N MET A 270 -24.52 2.16 24.35
CA MET A 270 -23.33 2.98 24.08
C MET A 270 -23.33 4.36 24.79
N THR A 271 -24.39 4.78 25.49
CA THR A 271 -24.42 6.11 26.14
C THR A 271 -23.44 6.30 27.32
N ALA A 272 -22.79 5.23 27.79
CA ALA A 272 -21.75 5.32 28.81
C ALA A 272 -20.36 5.32 28.14
N ALA A 273 -19.54 6.35 28.40
CA ALA A 273 -18.23 6.55 27.76
C ALA A 273 -17.34 5.29 27.72
N ALA A 274 -17.24 4.54 28.82
CA ALA A 274 -16.46 3.31 28.87
C ALA A 274 -17.03 2.18 27.98
N ALA A 275 -18.37 2.10 27.85
CA ALA A 275 -19.03 1.15 26.96
C ALA A 275 -18.85 1.57 25.49
N PHE A 276 -18.96 2.86 25.17
CA PHE A 276 -18.64 3.41 23.84
C PHE A 276 -17.20 3.06 23.43
N GLN A 277 -16.22 3.46 24.25
CA GLN A 277 -14.79 3.21 24.01
C GLN A 277 -14.48 1.71 23.82
N SER A 278 -15.01 0.83 24.69
CA SER A 278 -14.83 -0.64 24.54
C SER A 278 -15.52 -1.21 23.30
N THR A 279 -16.67 -0.65 22.90
CA THR A 279 -17.40 -1.06 21.70
C THR A 279 -16.64 -0.64 20.45
N CYS A 280 -16.15 0.60 20.41
CA CYS A 280 -15.39 1.13 19.28
C CYS A 280 -14.05 0.42 19.08
N ALA A 281 -13.35 0.09 20.17
CA ALA A 281 -12.15 -0.76 20.09
C ALA A 281 -12.45 -2.07 19.34
N THR A 282 -13.55 -2.73 19.68
CA THR A 282 -13.95 -4.02 19.12
C THR A 282 -14.40 -3.90 17.65
N VAL A 283 -15.22 -2.91 17.32
CA VAL A 283 -15.83 -2.79 15.99
C VAL A 283 -14.88 -2.18 14.95
N LEU A 284 -14.02 -1.24 15.36
CA LEU A 284 -12.98 -0.68 14.48
C LEU A 284 -11.82 -1.65 14.28
N GLN A 285 -11.52 -2.51 15.26
CA GLN A 285 -10.61 -3.64 15.05
C GLN A 285 -11.13 -4.57 13.96
N LYS A 286 -12.41 -4.95 14.03
CA LYS A 286 -13.04 -5.77 12.99
C LYS A 286 -12.99 -5.09 11.63
N MET A 287 -13.23 -3.78 11.56
CA MET A 287 -13.13 -3.00 10.31
C MET A 287 -11.76 -3.13 9.64
N ILE A 288 -10.66 -2.98 10.38
CA ILE A 288 -9.31 -3.08 9.77
C ILE A 288 -8.84 -4.53 9.53
N GLU A 289 -9.61 -5.54 9.96
CA GLU A 289 -9.31 -6.97 9.77
C GLU A 289 -10.16 -7.66 8.68
N VAL A 290 -11.11 -6.95 8.06
CA VAL A 290 -11.77 -7.44 6.83
C VAL A 290 -10.80 -7.26 5.66
N VAL A 291 -10.34 -8.38 5.07
CA VAL A 291 -9.34 -8.44 3.99
C VAL A 291 -9.69 -9.53 2.97
N PRO A 292 -9.15 -9.47 1.73
CA PRO A 292 -9.34 -10.50 0.72
C PRO A 292 -8.85 -11.90 1.13
N ALA A 293 -9.40 -12.93 0.49
CA ALA A 293 -9.01 -14.32 0.70
C ALA A 293 -7.52 -14.54 0.39
N GLY A 294 -6.85 -15.36 1.22
CA GLY A 294 -5.41 -15.63 1.10
C GLY A 294 -4.50 -14.57 1.73
N VAL A 295 -5.01 -13.39 2.10
CA VAL A 295 -4.24 -12.40 2.89
C VAL A 295 -4.07 -12.92 4.32
N VAL A 296 -2.82 -13.20 4.71
CA VAL A 296 -2.46 -13.63 6.07
C VAL A 296 -1.88 -12.45 6.83
N LEU A 297 -2.69 -11.84 7.68
CA LEU A 297 -2.24 -10.78 8.58
C LEU A 297 -1.25 -11.31 9.63
N THR A 298 -0.30 -10.47 10.03
CA THR A 298 0.69 -10.79 11.07
C THR A 298 0.07 -10.86 12.46
N ASP A 299 0.87 -11.22 13.48
CA ASP A 299 0.59 -10.80 14.84
C ASP A 299 0.45 -9.26 14.94
N VAL A 300 -0.16 -8.78 16.03
CA VAL A 300 -0.29 -7.33 16.30
C VAL A 300 1.09 -6.69 16.35
N ILE A 301 1.26 -5.58 15.64
CA ILE A 301 2.47 -4.77 15.67
C ILE A 301 2.55 -4.07 17.02
N THR A 302 3.54 -4.43 17.83
CA THR A 302 3.81 -3.84 19.15
C THR A 302 5.17 -3.15 19.19
N PRO A 303 5.34 -2.05 19.94
CA PRO A 303 6.60 -1.32 19.95
C PRO A 303 7.72 -2.13 20.63
N TYR A 304 8.91 -2.13 20.01
CA TYR A 304 10.09 -2.78 20.58
C TYR A 304 10.62 -2.05 21.83
N THR A 305 10.86 -2.79 22.93
CA THR A 305 11.61 -2.27 24.10
C THR A 305 13.04 -1.85 23.72
N VAL A 306 13.72 -2.62 22.88
CA VAL A 306 15.05 -2.28 22.30
C VAL A 306 15.07 -2.65 20.82
N LYS A 307 15.33 -1.67 19.93
CA LYS A 307 15.39 -1.85 18.46
C LYS A 307 16.65 -1.22 17.87
N PRO A 308 17.39 -1.90 16.99
CA PRO A 308 18.39 -1.25 16.14
C PRO A 308 17.72 -0.47 15.00
N VAL A 309 18.15 0.78 14.78
CA VAL A 309 17.62 1.71 13.76
C VAL A 309 18.80 2.26 12.93
N ASP A 310 18.60 2.49 11.63
CA ASP A 310 19.63 2.99 10.69
C ASP A 310 20.97 2.22 10.72
N LEU A 311 20.96 0.90 10.95
CA LEU A 311 22.19 0.10 10.95
C LEU A 311 22.86 0.08 9.56
N GLN A 312 24.09 0.57 9.49
CA GLN A 312 24.96 0.47 8.33
C GLN A 312 26.35 -0.05 8.72
N LEU A 313 26.87 -0.97 7.90
CA LEU A 313 28.29 -1.32 7.88
C LEU A 313 28.96 -0.67 6.66
N THR A 314 30.09 0.01 6.88
CA THR A 314 30.88 0.66 5.83
C THR A 314 32.34 0.23 5.95
N LEU A 315 32.96 -0.16 4.85
CA LEU A 315 34.38 -0.52 4.82
C LEU A 315 35.21 0.77 4.80
N ASN A 316 36.03 0.98 5.82
CA ASN A 316 36.86 2.18 5.91
C ASN A 316 38.00 2.16 4.86
N SER A 317 38.55 3.34 4.57
CA SER A 317 39.71 3.48 3.69
C SER A 317 40.89 2.59 4.14
N GLY A 318 41.59 2.03 3.15
CA GLY A 318 42.60 0.97 3.35
C GLY A 318 42.04 -0.42 3.65
N ALA A 319 40.72 -0.57 3.84
CA ALA A 319 40.03 -1.85 4.12
C ALA A 319 40.51 -2.62 5.36
N ALA A 320 41.15 -1.94 6.33
CA ALA A 320 41.63 -2.54 7.57
C ALA A 320 40.53 -2.66 8.65
N THR A 321 39.49 -1.82 8.59
CA THR A 321 38.37 -1.80 9.54
C THR A 321 37.04 -1.57 8.81
N ILE A 322 35.96 -1.98 9.47
CA ILE A 322 34.58 -1.76 9.07
C ILE A 322 33.96 -0.86 10.15
N ALA A 323 33.44 0.30 9.76
CA ALA A 323 32.63 1.12 10.65
C ALA A 323 31.23 0.51 10.76
N LEU A 324 30.78 0.22 11.98
CA LEU A 324 29.38 0.01 12.32
C LEU A 324 28.81 1.34 12.84
N SER A 325 27.79 1.84 12.15
CA SER A 325 27.05 3.04 12.50
C SER A 325 25.54 2.78 12.55
N GLY A 326 24.82 3.60 13.29
CA GLY A 326 23.35 3.54 13.41
C GLY A 326 22.92 4.00 14.80
N TYR A 327 21.76 3.54 15.26
CA TYR A 327 21.22 3.83 16.59
C TYR A 327 20.68 2.56 17.25
N ILE A 328 20.70 2.54 18.59
CA ILE A 328 19.79 1.73 19.38
C ILE A 328 18.70 2.66 19.91
N ARG A 329 17.45 2.36 19.56
CA ARG A 329 16.26 2.96 20.15
C ARG A 329 15.81 2.11 21.33
N VAL A 330 15.49 2.74 22.45
CA VAL A 330 14.99 2.09 23.67
C VAL A 330 13.68 2.74 24.08
N ARG A 331 12.61 1.95 24.23
CA ARG A 331 11.31 2.40 24.76
C ARG A 331 11.44 2.65 26.26
N THR A 332 11.16 3.86 26.73
CA THR A 332 11.37 4.22 28.14
C THR A 332 10.19 3.92 29.05
N ASN A 333 8.99 3.71 28.49
CA ASN A 333 7.78 3.30 29.24
C ASN A 333 7.97 2.02 30.06
N ASP A 334 8.88 1.13 29.64
CA ASP A 334 9.13 -0.16 30.29
C ASP A 334 9.97 -0.04 31.58
N PHE A 335 10.47 1.17 31.91
CA PHE A 335 11.43 1.39 32.99
C PHE A 335 11.01 2.51 33.95
N ALA A 336 10.95 2.18 35.24
CA ALA A 336 10.75 3.18 36.31
C ALA A 336 12.01 4.02 36.63
N GLN A 337 13.16 3.69 36.02
CA GLN A 337 14.44 4.37 36.21
C GLN A 337 14.97 4.92 34.88
N SER A 338 15.63 6.07 34.93
CA SER A 338 16.29 6.65 33.75
C SER A 338 17.54 5.84 33.35
N ILE A 339 17.70 5.64 32.05
CA ILE A 339 18.84 4.93 31.45
C ILE A 339 19.99 5.94 31.25
N SER A 340 21.10 5.74 31.96
CA SER A 340 22.27 6.62 31.92
C SER A 340 23.12 6.41 30.66
N SER A 341 23.25 5.17 30.22
CA SER A 341 24.01 4.77 29.02
C SER A 341 23.63 3.37 28.56
N ILE A 342 24.07 2.99 27.37
CA ILE A 342 24.02 1.61 26.89
C ILE A 342 25.43 1.12 26.54
N THR A 343 25.67 -0.18 26.62
CA THR A 343 26.85 -0.85 26.08
C THR A 343 26.44 -1.91 25.08
N LEU A 344 26.93 -1.79 23.84
CA LEU A 344 26.76 -2.77 22.78
C LEU A 344 27.93 -3.76 22.84
N ASN A 345 27.62 -5.04 23.03
CA ASN A 345 28.58 -6.14 23.11
C ASN A 345 28.49 -6.97 21.83
N TYR A 346 29.50 -6.91 20.94
CA TYR A 346 29.43 -7.58 19.64
C TYR A 346 30.26 -8.86 19.59
N LYS A 347 29.74 -9.84 18.83
CA LYS A 347 30.42 -11.10 18.48
C LYS A 347 31.06 -10.96 17.10
N ASN A 348 32.26 -11.48 16.93
CA ASN A 348 32.97 -11.52 15.64
C ASN A 348 32.35 -12.56 14.68
N ARG A 349 32.87 -12.71 13.45
CA ARG A 349 32.34 -13.67 12.45
C ARG A 349 32.25 -15.12 12.92
N SER A 350 33.08 -15.54 13.88
CA SER A 350 33.09 -16.90 14.45
C SER A 350 32.23 -17.05 15.72
N GLY A 351 31.39 -16.05 16.04
CA GLY A 351 30.52 -16.06 17.22
C GLY A 351 31.22 -15.78 18.56
N ALA A 352 32.56 -15.70 18.58
CA ALA A 352 33.33 -15.33 19.77
C ALA A 352 33.27 -13.82 20.05
N THR A 353 33.52 -13.40 21.29
CA THR A 353 33.53 -11.99 21.70
C THR A 353 34.45 -11.15 20.81
N GLY A 354 33.90 -10.16 20.12
CA GLY A 354 34.64 -9.24 19.25
C GLY A 354 35.08 -7.98 20.00
N GLY A 355 34.16 -7.37 20.76
CA GLY A 355 34.45 -6.19 21.58
C GLY A 355 33.18 -5.54 22.14
N THR A 356 33.36 -4.38 22.76
CA THR A 356 32.29 -3.58 23.37
C THR A 356 32.42 -2.11 23.00
N THR A 357 31.31 -1.38 22.90
CA THR A 357 31.29 0.09 22.82
C THR A 357 30.15 0.64 23.69
N THR A 358 30.31 1.84 24.25
CA THR A 358 29.35 2.46 25.17
C THR A 358 28.86 3.79 24.60
N ALA A 359 27.55 4.03 24.68
CA ALA A 359 26.90 5.22 24.15
C ALA A 359 25.99 5.88 25.20
N THR A 360 25.97 7.21 25.22
CA THR A 360 25.03 8.03 26.00
C THR A 360 23.85 8.45 25.12
N LEU A 361 22.79 8.99 25.75
CA LEU A 361 21.63 9.53 25.04
C LEU A 361 22.05 10.63 24.04
N GLN A 362 21.59 10.55 22.79
CA GLN A 362 21.74 11.64 21.80
C GLN A 362 20.44 12.41 21.58
N GLY A 363 19.31 11.72 21.53
CA GLY A 363 18.01 12.33 21.26
C GLY A 363 16.85 11.49 21.77
N THR A 364 15.67 12.11 21.87
CA THR A 364 14.43 11.49 22.32
C THR A 364 13.32 11.69 21.30
N GLY A 365 12.45 10.69 21.15
CA GLY A 365 11.23 10.76 20.33
C GLY A 365 10.04 10.16 21.06
N THR A 366 8.83 10.36 20.54
CA THR A 366 7.58 9.87 21.14
C THR A 366 6.60 9.34 20.10
N GLY A 367 5.74 8.42 20.53
CA GLY A 367 4.54 8.00 19.83
C GLY A 367 3.30 8.71 20.40
N LEU A 368 2.14 8.04 20.32
CA LEU A 368 0.91 8.50 20.98
C LEU A 368 0.86 8.10 22.45
N ASP A 369 1.34 6.89 22.76
CA ASP A 369 1.38 6.29 24.10
C ASP A 369 2.82 6.01 24.59
N ASP A 370 3.83 6.30 23.75
CA ASP A 370 5.20 5.79 23.87
C ASP A 370 6.26 6.89 23.90
N ASN A 371 7.36 6.61 24.59
CA ASN A 371 8.53 7.46 24.70
C ASN A 371 9.78 6.64 24.36
N PHE A 372 10.72 7.25 23.61
CA PHE A 372 11.90 6.57 23.07
C PHE A 372 13.17 7.39 23.29
N ASN A 373 14.21 6.71 23.77
CA ASN A 373 15.57 7.23 23.85
C ASN A 373 16.42 6.64 22.71
N PHE A 374 17.24 7.45 22.06
CA PHE A 374 18.14 7.01 20.99
C PHE A 374 19.61 7.18 21.39
N TYR A 375 20.37 6.10 21.25
CA TYR A 375 21.78 5.98 21.59
C TYR A 375 22.58 5.66 20.31
N PRO A 376 23.55 6.49 19.91
CA PRO A 376 24.28 6.29 18.66
C PRO A 376 25.25 5.12 18.75
N ILE A 377 25.34 4.35 17.68
CA ILE A 377 26.37 3.34 17.48
C ILE A 377 27.46 3.96 16.61
N ALA A 378 28.70 3.91 17.09
CA ALA A 378 29.89 4.22 16.31
C ALA A 378 31.04 3.33 16.80
N VAL A 379 31.42 2.32 16.02
CA VAL A 379 32.54 1.43 16.36
C VAL A 379 33.28 0.94 15.11
N ASN A 380 34.60 1.00 15.15
CA ASN A 380 35.47 0.48 14.09
C ASN A 380 35.87 -0.97 14.43
N ILE A 381 35.36 -1.91 13.66
CA ILE A 381 35.53 -3.35 13.83
C ILE A 381 36.69 -3.81 12.92
N PRO A 382 37.66 -4.62 13.38
CA PRO A 382 38.75 -5.09 12.52
C PRO A 382 38.23 -5.93 11.34
N ALA A 383 38.60 -5.57 10.11
CA ALA A 383 38.09 -6.26 8.91
C ALA A 383 38.59 -7.72 8.81
N SER A 384 39.59 -8.11 9.59
CA SER A 384 40.06 -9.49 9.76
C SER A 384 39.12 -10.37 10.59
N THR A 385 38.45 -9.82 11.61
CA THR A 385 37.57 -10.58 12.53
C THR A 385 36.09 -10.34 12.28
N GLY A 386 35.71 -9.12 11.88
CA GLY A 386 34.34 -8.78 11.48
C GLY A 386 33.31 -8.87 12.60
N ILE A 387 32.03 -9.01 12.19
CA ILE A 387 30.87 -9.11 13.08
C ILE A 387 29.89 -10.21 12.62
N SER A 388 29.14 -10.77 13.56
CA SER A 388 28.00 -11.69 13.30
C SER A 388 26.71 -11.29 14.03
N SER A 389 26.81 -10.69 15.21
CA SER A 389 25.67 -10.22 16.01
C SER A 389 26.13 -9.34 17.19
N PHE A 390 25.20 -8.74 17.93
CA PHE A 390 25.46 -8.10 19.21
C PHE A 390 24.33 -8.28 20.24
N THR A 391 24.60 -7.93 21.49
CA THR A 391 23.60 -7.72 22.55
C THR A 391 23.74 -6.31 23.13
N VAL A 392 22.67 -5.78 23.72
CA VAL A 392 22.65 -4.44 24.33
C VAL A 392 22.51 -4.56 25.85
N THR A 393 23.42 -3.96 26.60
CA THR A 393 23.30 -3.78 28.05
C THR A 393 22.84 -2.36 28.32
N LEU A 394 21.65 -2.17 28.90
CA LEU A 394 21.25 -0.88 29.48
C LEU A 394 21.94 -0.70 30.83
N THR A 395 22.38 0.51 31.14
CA THR A 395 22.84 0.92 32.48
C THR A 395 21.91 2.02 32.99
N PHE A 396 21.37 1.85 34.19
CA PHE A 396 20.44 2.80 34.80
C PHE A 396 21.17 3.85 35.65
N ALA A 397 20.44 4.85 36.15
CA ALA A 397 20.98 5.92 36.99
C ALA A 397 21.48 5.43 38.37
N ASP A 398 20.95 4.33 38.89
CA ASP A 398 21.41 3.67 40.12
C ASP A 398 22.61 2.73 39.91
N SER A 399 23.17 2.68 38.69
CA SER A 399 24.23 1.76 38.25
C SER A 399 23.83 0.28 38.19
N THR A 400 22.55 -0.07 38.28
CA THR A 400 22.07 -1.40 37.87
C THR A 400 22.12 -1.55 36.35
N THR A 401 22.12 -2.80 35.86
CA THR A 401 22.19 -3.10 34.43
C THR A 401 21.20 -4.19 34.03
N GLN A 402 20.74 -4.14 32.78
CA GLN A 402 19.87 -5.16 32.18
C GLN A 402 20.34 -5.47 30.76
N VAL A 403 20.44 -6.75 30.42
CA VAL A 403 20.87 -7.21 29.09
C VAL A 403 19.64 -7.53 28.25
N PHE A 404 19.65 -7.04 27.00
CA PHE A 404 18.70 -7.33 25.94
C PHE A 404 19.45 -8.09 24.84
N ASP A 405 19.03 -9.33 24.61
CA ASP A 405 19.66 -10.28 23.70
C ASP A 405 18.73 -10.70 22.55
N ASN A 406 17.73 -9.86 22.22
CA ASN A 406 16.79 -10.10 21.14
C ASN A 406 16.04 -11.44 21.30
N ASN A 407 15.47 -11.65 22.48
CA ASN A 407 14.76 -12.88 22.87
C ASN A 407 15.64 -14.15 22.75
N GLY A 408 16.89 -14.06 23.20
CA GLY A 408 17.90 -15.13 23.11
C GLY A 408 18.65 -15.25 21.77
N ASN A 409 18.18 -14.59 20.71
CA ASN A 409 18.74 -14.75 19.36
C ASN A 409 20.04 -13.96 19.11
N SER A 410 20.35 -12.96 19.94
CA SER A 410 21.20 -11.80 19.63
C SER A 410 20.65 -10.95 18.47
N PHE A 411 21.05 -9.68 18.35
CA PHE A 411 20.71 -8.85 17.19
C PHE A 411 21.65 -9.21 16.03
N PRO A 412 21.17 -9.81 14.92
CA PRO A 412 22.04 -10.34 13.86
C PRO A 412 22.61 -9.22 12.98
N VAL A 413 23.90 -9.31 12.62
CA VAL A 413 24.56 -8.36 11.71
C VAL A 413 25.55 -9.11 10.82
N SER A 414 25.39 -9.01 9.50
CA SER A 414 26.24 -9.71 8.52
C SER A 414 27.18 -8.74 7.82
N ASP A 415 28.49 -9.04 7.84
CA ASP A 415 29.50 -8.30 7.06
C ASP A 415 29.90 -9.00 5.76
N ALA A 416 29.08 -9.95 5.30
CA ALA A 416 29.33 -10.76 4.10
C ALA A 416 29.14 -9.95 2.79
N VAL A 417 28.23 -8.99 2.82
CA VAL A 417 27.93 -8.01 1.76
C VAL A 417 27.47 -6.73 2.46
N MET A 418 27.89 -5.56 1.98
CA MET A 418 27.65 -4.27 2.65
C MET A 418 27.54 -3.13 1.63
N LEU A 419 26.48 -2.31 1.69
CA LEU A 419 26.37 -1.07 0.91
C LEU A 419 27.50 -0.10 1.30
N GLN A 420 28.30 0.36 0.33
CA GLN A 420 29.30 1.38 0.55
C GLN A 420 28.69 2.75 0.29
N THR A 421 27.99 3.29 1.30
CA THR A 421 27.32 4.58 1.20
C THR A 421 28.24 5.75 0.77
N PRO A 422 29.55 5.83 1.12
CA PRO A 422 30.41 6.91 0.64
C PRO A 422 30.85 6.76 -0.83
N GLN A 423 30.74 5.56 -1.40
CA GLN A 423 31.05 5.26 -2.81
C GLN A 423 29.78 4.99 -3.64
N SER A 424 28.61 5.26 -3.07
CA SER A 424 27.30 5.14 -3.73
C SER A 424 26.65 6.53 -3.76
N CYS A 425 25.88 6.81 -4.81
CA CYS A 425 25.29 8.13 -5.02
C CYS A 425 23.96 8.07 -5.76
N LEU A 426 23.11 9.06 -5.50
CA LEU A 426 21.83 9.25 -6.17
C LEU A 426 21.64 10.73 -6.52
N LEU A 427 21.68 11.06 -7.82
CA LEU A 427 21.29 12.39 -8.30
C LEU A 427 19.76 12.47 -8.42
N GLN A 428 19.10 12.74 -7.29
CA GLN A 428 17.66 12.53 -7.09
C GLN A 428 16.78 13.09 -8.23
N GLY A 429 17.01 14.34 -8.67
CA GLY A 429 16.24 14.98 -9.74
C GLY A 429 16.33 14.33 -11.14
N THR A 430 17.30 13.43 -11.36
CA THR A 430 17.40 12.61 -12.58
C THR A 430 17.16 11.13 -12.33
N GLY A 431 17.09 10.72 -11.06
CA GLY A 431 17.08 9.31 -10.65
C GLY A 431 18.37 8.55 -10.94
N ALA A 432 19.45 9.20 -11.39
CA ALA A 432 20.71 8.53 -11.69
C ALA A 432 21.37 8.00 -10.41
N LEU A 433 21.23 6.69 -10.21
CA LEU A 433 21.77 5.92 -9.09
C LEU A 433 23.09 5.27 -9.53
N THR A 434 24.09 5.28 -8.66
CA THR A 434 25.23 4.38 -8.74
C THR A 434 25.48 3.76 -7.37
N VAL A 435 25.56 2.44 -7.35
CA VAL A 435 25.70 1.62 -6.14
C VAL A 435 27.08 0.99 -6.14
N THR A 436 27.80 1.15 -5.04
CA THR A 436 29.02 0.39 -4.74
C THR A 436 28.78 -0.48 -3.51
N ALA A 437 29.16 -1.75 -3.58
CA ALA A 437 29.04 -2.74 -2.53
C ALA A 437 30.41 -3.33 -2.19
N ALA A 438 30.65 -3.65 -0.92
CA ALA A 438 31.78 -4.48 -0.50
C ALA A 438 31.27 -5.90 -0.27
N VAL A 439 31.75 -6.86 -1.06
CA VAL A 439 31.43 -8.30 -0.94
C VAL A 439 32.67 -9.01 -0.39
N ARG A 440 32.50 -9.81 0.66
CA ARG A 440 33.60 -10.48 1.36
C ARG A 440 34.24 -11.55 0.48
N ASN A 441 35.58 -11.70 0.53
CA ASN A 441 36.31 -12.41 -0.52
C ASN A 441 35.94 -13.90 -0.69
N ASP A 442 35.53 -14.57 0.39
CA ASP A 442 34.99 -15.94 0.41
C ASP A 442 33.74 -16.13 -0.47
N ARG A 443 33.06 -15.04 -0.84
CA ARG A 443 31.81 -15.04 -1.62
C ARG A 443 31.99 -14.57 -3.06
N THR A 444 33.21 -14.28 -3.51
CA THR A 444 33.45 -13.61 -4.81
C THR A 444 33.38 -14.54 -6.03
N SER A 445 32.94 -15.78 -5.83
CA SER A 445 32.50 -16.77 -6.83
C SER A 445 30.97 -16.82 -6.99
N LEU A 446 30.21 -16.18 -6.09
CA LEU A 446 28.75 -16.11 -6.11
C LEU A 446 28.30 -14.86 -6.89
N PRO A 447 27.08 -14.85 -7.47
CA PRO A 447 26.50 -13.64 -8.04
C PRO A 447 26.33 -12.56 -6.96
N ALA A 448 26.43 -11.30 -7.37
CA ALA A 448 26.15 -10.14 -6.54
C ALA A 448 25.26 -9.16 -7.32
N ASN A 449 24.13 -8.78 -6.73
CA ASN A 449 23.10 -7.94 -7.36
C ASN A 449 22.72 -6.79 -6.42
N VAL A 450 22.18 -5.71 -6.97
CA VAL A 450 21.33 -4.78 -6.23
C VAL A 450 19.90 -4.89 -6.72
N THR A 451 18.96 -5.07 -5.80
CA THR A 451 17.53 -4.89 -6.09
C THR A 451 17.14 -3.48 -5.66
N VAL A 452 16.61 -2.71 -6.61
CA VAL A 452 16.13 -1.34 -6.45
C VAL A 452 14.61 -1.38 -6.46
N TYR A 453 13.99 -0.99 -5.36
CA TYR A 453 12.56 -0.77 -5.27
C TYR A 453 12.29 0.73 -5.33
N TYR A 454 11.40 1.17 -6.21
CA TYR A 454 11.11 2.59 -6.41
C TYR A 454 9.66 2.82 -6.83
N GLN A 455 9.16 4.02 -6.59
CA GLN A 455 7.79 4.40 -6.94
C GLN A 455 7.72 5.11 -8.30
N THR A 456 6.72 4.78 -9.11
CA THR A 456 6.37 5.51 -10.34
C THR A 456 4.92 6.02 -10.29
N PRO A 457 4.62 7.26 -10.72
CA PRO A 457 3.25 7.77 -10.85
C PRO A 457 2.39 6.91 -11.77
N ARG A 458 1.06 6.91 -11.55
CA ARG A 458 0.07 6.29 -12.44
C ARG A 458 -0.59 7.35 -13.33
N THR A 459 -0.82 7.02 -14.60
CA THR A 459 -1.23 7.97 -15.66
C THR A 459 -2.68 8.48 -15.57
N SER A 460 -3.53 7.91 -14.72
CA SER A 460 -4.98 8.19 -14.63
C SER A 460 -5.39 9.13 -13.49
N GLY A 461 -4.42 9.73 -12.80
CA GLY A 461 -4.67 10.57 -11.61
C GLY A 461 -5.00 9.76 -10.34
N ILE A 462 -4.49 8.53 -10.25
CA ILE A 462 -4.54 7.70 -9.04
C ILE A 462 -3.41 8.14 -8.10
N PRO A 463 -3.69 8.49 -6.83
CA PRO A 463 -2.67 8.93 -5.87
C PRO A 463 -1.79 7.79 -5.34
N LEU A 464 -2.22 6.53 -5.46
CA LEU A 464 -1.43 5.35 -5.12
C LEU A 464 -0.32 5.12 -6.18
N PRO A 465 0.97 5.37 -5.87
CA PRO A 465 2.07 5.08 -6.79
C PRO A 465 2.11 3.60 -7.17
N LYS A 466 2.66 3.28 -8.35
CA LYS A 466 3.05 1.92 -8.69
C LYS A 466 4.44 1.64 -8.12
N THR A 467 4.54 0.78 -7.13
CA THR A 467 5.82 0.21 -6.69
C THR A 467 6.39 -0.65 -7.81
N THR A 468 7.63 -0.36 -8.21
CA THR A 468 8.36 -1.03 -9.27
C THR A 468 9.67 -1.58 -8.71
N THR A 469 10.04 -2.78 -9.14
CA THR A 469 11.25 -3.48 -8.68
C THR A 469 12.14 -3.79 -9.87
N ALA A 470 13.42 -3.45 -9.78
CA ALA A 470 14.44 -3.82 -10.76
C ALA A 470 15.62 -4.49 -10.05
N SER A 471 16.13 -5.61 -10.58
CA SER A 471 17.36 -6.23 -10.08
C SER A 471 18.48 -6.06 -11.10
N VAL A 472 19.61 -5.53 -10.65
CA VAL A 472 20.76 -5.17 -11.50
C VAL A 472 21.98 -5.94 -11.00
N ALA A 473 22.62 -6.70 -11.90
CA ALA A 473 23.85 -7.40 -11.59
C ALA A 473 24.99 -6.40 -11.32
N LEU A 474 25.70 -6.57 -10.20
CA LEU A 474 26.84 -5.75 -9.84
C LEU A 474 28.10 -6.26 -10.54
N THR A 475 28.83 -5.37 -11.20
CA THR A 475 30.10 -5.68 -11.87
C THR A 475 31.23 -5.80 -10.85
N LYS A 476 32.03 -6.87 -10.95
CA LYS A 476 33.18 -7.13 -10.07
C LYS A 476 34.30 -6.14 -10.32
N GLY A 477 34.67 -5.37 -9.30
CA GLY A 477 35.74 -4.38 -9.30
C GLY A 477 36.99 -4.84 -8.54
N ALA A 478 37.67 -3.89 -7.89
CA ALA A 478 38.94 -4.12 -7.21
C ALA A 478 38.80 -4.92 -5.90
N CYS A 479 39.75 -5.84 -5.67
CA CYS A 479 39.94 -6.45 -4.36
C CYS A 479 40.73 -5.50 -3.43
N VAL A 480 40.24 -5.31 -2.21
CA VAL A 480 40.79 -4.44 -1.16
C VAL A 480 40.76 -5.18 0.18
N GLY A 481 41.92 -5.69 0.61
CA GLY A 481 42.03 -6.48 1.84
C GLY A 481 41.11 -7.71 1.82
N ALA A 482 40.25 -7.86 2.84
CA ALA A 482 39.32 -8.98 3.01
C ALA A 482 38.07 -8.93 2.09
N TYR A 483 37.95 -7.88 1.26
CA TYR A 483 36.76 -7.58 0.47
C TYR A 483 37.09 -7.35 -1.00
N THR A 484 36.09 -7.50 -1.86
CA THR A 484 36.10 -7.03 -3.25
C THR A 484 34.96 -6.05 -3.42
N LEU A 485 35.26 -4.90 -4.06
CA LEU A 485 34.25 -3.92 -4.40
C LEU A 485 33.51 -4.36 -5.67
N TYR A 486 32.20 -4.14 -5.68
CA TYR A 486 31.30 -4.41 -6.80
C TYR A 486 30.46 -3.16 -7.06
N SER A 487 30.11 -2.86 -8.32
CA SER A 487 29.28 -1.69 -8.63
C SER A 487 28.34 -1.85 -9.82
N ALA A 488 27.26 -1.06 -9.81
CA ALA A 488 26.37 -0.88 -10.95
C ALA A 488 25.79 0.55 -10.95
N SER A 489 25.33 0.99 -12.12
CA SER A 489 24.55 2.22 -12.29
C SER A 489 23.16 1.89 -12.79
N TYR A 490 22.16 2.66 -12.37
CA TYR A 490 20.76 2.49 -12.73
C TYR A 490 20.06 3.86 -12.84
N ALA A 491 18.98 3.95 -13.60
CA ALA A 491 18.19 5.17 -13.73
C ALA A 491 16.79 4.95 -13.14
N ILE A 492 16.54 5.55 -11.98
CA ILE A 492 15.24 5.47 -11.29
C ILE A 492 14.24 6.43 -11.97
N SER A 493 13.37 5.89 -12.80
CA SER A 493 12.28 6.66 -13.43
C SER A 493 11.19 7.03 -12.44
N GLY A 494 10.38 8.05 -12.76
CA GLY A 494 9.17 8.40 -12.00
C GLY A 494 9.31 9.50 -10.93
N GLY A 495 10.46 10.15 -10.82
CA GLY A 495 10.64 11.36 -10.00
C GLY A 495 10.72 11.15 -8.48
N ARG A 496 10.13 10.09 -7.92
CA ARG A 496 10.21 9.74 -6.48
C ARG A 496 11.45 8.89 -6.14
N SER A 497 12.60 9.24 -6.73
CA SER A 497 13.85 8.48 -6.54
C SER A 497 14.36 8.52 -5.09
N TYR A 498 14.07 9.59 -4.36
CA TYR A 498 14.37 9.75 -2.93
C TYR A 498 13.71 8.67 -2.05
N ALA A 499 12.52 8.18 -2.44
CA ALA A 499 11.77 7.16 -1.71
C ALA A 499 12.26 5.72 -1.97
N ALA A 500 13.25 5.55 -2.87
CA ALA A 500 13.71 4.22 -3.26
C ALA A 500 14.42 3.48 -2.12
N LYS A 501 14.23 2.15 -2.07
CA LYS A 501 14.89 1.24 -1.13
C LYS A 501 15.81 0.30 -1.91
N LEU A 502 16.93 -0.11 -1.31
CA LEU A 502 17.96 -0.95 -1.91
C LEU A 502 18.20 -2.22 -1.08
N ASP A 503 18.21 -3.38 -1.74
CA ASP A 503 18.79 -4.62 -1.19
C ASP A 503 20.10 -4.93 -1.92
N ILE A 504 21.21 -5.03 -1.21
CA ILE A 504 22.49 -5.48 -1.78
C ILE A 504 22.64 -6.97 -1.49
N ILE A 505 22.56 -7.81 -2.53
CA ILE A 505 22.42 -9.26 -2.42
C ILE A 505 23.70 -9.96 -2.90
N SER A 506 24.14 -10.99 -2.19
CA SER A 506 25.22 -11.90 -2.58
C SER A 506 24.75 -13.35 -2.47
N GLY A 507 24.91 -14.14 -3.52
CA GLY A 507 24.46 -15.54 -3.59
C GLY A 507 23.01 -15.72 -4.03
N SER A 508 22.58 -16.97 -4.06
CA SER A 508 21.22 -17.39 -4.44
C SER A 508 20.82 -18.67 -3.68
N GLY A 509 19.52 -19.00 -3.68
CA GLY A 509 18.97 -20.11 -2.91
C GLY A 509 19.34 -20.03 -1.42
N THR A 510 19.65 -21.17 -0.80
CA THR A 510 20.04 -21.27 0.62
C THR A 510 21.34 -20.55 0.99
N ASN A 511 22.12 -20.08 0.01
CA ASN A 511 23.38 -19.37 0.22
C ASN A 511 23.23 -17.84 0.15
N VAL A 512 22.01 -17.32 -0.04
CA VAL A 512 21.75 -15.87 -0.14
C VAL A 512 22.07 -15.14 1.17
N VAL A 513 22.68 -13.97 1.05
CA VAL A 513 22.89 -13.02 2.15
C VAL A 513 22.70 -11.62 1.58
N SER A 514 22.05 -10.72 2.33
CA SER A 514 21.80 -9.35 1.90
C SER A 514 22.13 -8.29 2.96
N ASP A 515 22.51 -7.10 2.49
CA ASP A 515 22.44 -5.85 3.26
C ASP A 515 21.19 -5.11 2.77
N SER A 516 20.10 -5.28 3.50
CA SER A 516 18.74 -5.07 2.99
C SER A 516 18.09 -3.75 3.41
N PHE A 517 17.09 -3.33 2.63
CA PHE A 517 16.15 -2.23 2.87
C PHE A 517 16.82 -0.87 3.15
N LYS A 518 17.97 -0.59 2.53
CA LYS A 518 18.67 0.70 2.68
C LYS A 518 17.92 1.82 1.96
N SER A 519 17.77 2.97 2.60
CA SER A 519 17.09 4.11 1.97
C SER A 519 18.04 4.83 1.00
N ALA A 520 17.64 4.96 -0.27
CA ALA A 520 18.47 5.63 -1.28
C ALA A 520 18.64 7.14 -1.00
N SER A 521 17.74 7.75 -0.24
CA SER A 521 17.85 9.12 0.27
C SER A 521 19.07 9.39 1.18
N THR A 522 19.72 8.36 1.74
CA THR A 522 20.96 8.54 2.52
C THR A 522 22.22 8.59 1.66
N LEU A 523 22.09 8.46 0.33
CA LEU A 523 23.21 8.54 -0.60
C LEU A 523 23.47 10.00 -1.02
N ALA A 524 24.75 10.35 -1.17
CA ALA A 524 25.14 11.68 -1.65
C ALA A 524 24.78 11.89 -3.13
N GLY A 525 24.69 13.14 -3.57
CA GLY A 525 24.49 13.46 -5.00
C GLY A 525 25.68 13.11 -5.90
N THR A 526 26.86 12.82 -5.33
CA THR A 526 28.09 12.45 -6.03
C THR A 526 28.78 11.26 -5.36
N CYS A 527 29.32 10.34 -6.16
CA CYS A 527 29.98 9.14 -5.64
C CYS A 527 31.42 9.47 -5.25
N GLY A 528 31.79 9.18 -4.00
CA GLY A 528 33.18 9.20 -3.56
C GLY A 528 34.00 8.07 -4.19
N THR A 529 35.32 8.19 -4.14
CA THR A 529 36.23 7.08 -4.50
C THR A 529 36.59 6.26 -3.27
N PHE A 530 36.86 4.96 -3.44
CA PHE A 530 37.51 4.18 -2.38
C PHE A 530 39.00 4.48 -2.37
N THR A 531 39.58 4.73 -1.19
CA THR A 531 40.99 5.12 -1.05
C THR A 531 41.75 4.10 -0.20
N GLY A 532 43.01 3.85 -0.60
CA GLY A 532 43.90 2.87 0.01
C GLY A 532 43.97 1.56 -0.79
N SER A 533 45.20 1.15 -1.11
CA SER A 533 45.51 -0.14 -1.71
C SER A 533 46.00 -1.09 -0.61
N SER A 534 45.23 -2.14 -0.34
CA SER A 534 45.63 -3.26 0.50
C SER A 534 45.57 -4.55 -0.33
N THR A 535 46.60 -5.37 -0.22
CA THR A 535 46.72 -6.62 -0.97
C THR A 535 45.52 -7.53 -0.73
N CYS A 536 45.05 -8.19 -1.79
CA CYS A 536 43.88 -9.07 -1.72
C CYS A 536 44.13 -10.20 -0.70
N GLY A 537 43.27 -10.26 0.32
CA GLY A 537 43.42 -11.15 1.47
C GLY A 537 42.33 -12.21 1.51
N ASN A 538 42.71 -13.44 1.81
CA ASN A 538 41.76 -14.54 2.01
C ASN A 538 41.01 -14.38 3.35
N VAL A 539 39.75 -14.78 3.36
CA VAL A 539 38.91 -14.82 4.56
C VAL A 539 38.64 -16.29 4.91
N SER A 540 38.78 -16.63 6.19
CA SER A 540 38.36 -17.93 6.74
C SER A 540 37.12 -17.73 7.60
N VAL A 541 36.10 -18.56 7.39
CA VAL A 541 34.82 -18.50 8.11
C VAL A 541 34.58 -19.86 8.77
N THR A 542 34.45 -19.86 10.10
CA THR A 542 34.27 -21.09 10.88
C THR A 542 32.81 -21.20 11.33
N SER A 543 32.10 -22.18 10.78
CA SER A 543 30.67 -22.43 10.98
C SER A 543 29.69 -21.47 10.29
N THR A 544 28.42 -21.86 10.25
CA THR A 544 27.35 -21.31 9.41
C THR A 544 26.78 -19.99 9.90
N LEU A 545 26.44 -19.12 8.95
CA LEU A 545 25.65 -17.90 9.18
C LEU A 545 24.23 -18.27 9.66
N PRO A 546 23.61 -17.52 10.60
CA PRO A 546 22.20 -17.70 10.91
C PRO A 546 21.32 -17.37 9.69
N SER A 547 20.42 -18.28 9.32
CA SER A 547 19.41 -18.01 8.29
C SER A 547 18.32 -17.10 8.85
N SER A 548 18.00 -16.02 8.14
CA SER A 548 16.93 -15.07 8.49
C SER A 548 15.54 -15.61 8.12
N THR A 549 15.21 -16.81 8.62
CA THR A 549 13.96 -17.52 8.35
C THR A 549 13.13 -17.65 9.62
N SER A 550 12.17 -16.73 9.79
CA SER A 550 11.16 -16.79 10.85
C SER A 550 10.51 -18.18 10.88
N SER A 551 10.64 -18.88 11.99
CA SER A 551 10.04 -20.21 12.19
C SER A 551 9.49 -20.31 13.60
N VAL A 552 8.18 -20.59 13.67
CA VAL A 552 7.43 -20.69 14.93
C VAL A 552 7.85 -21.95 15.67
N VAL A 553 8.19 -21.84 16.95
CA VAL A 553 8.45 -23.02 17.81
C VAL A 553 7.70 -22.88 19.13
N SER A 554 6.72 -23.75 19.36
CA SER A 554 5.89 -23.75 20.56
C SER A 554 6.67 -24.21 21.79
N SER A 555 6.75 -23.38 22.82
CA SER A 555 7.50 -23.69 24.05
C SER A 555 6.62 -24.35 25.13
N SER A 556 6.63 -25.68 25.18
CA SER A 556 6.06 -26.46 26.29
C SER A 556 7.07 -26.55 27.46
N SER A 557 7.06 -25.56 28.35
CA SER A 557 8.02 -25.46 29.45
C SER A 557 7.61 -26.29 30.67
N SER A 558 8.52 -27.14 31.16
CA SER A 558 8.44 -27.76 32.49
C SER A 558 9.60 -27.30 33.38
N VAL A 559 9.28 -27.12 34.66
CA VAL A 559 10.20 -26.87 35.78
C VAL A 559 11.25 -28.00 35.93
N VAL A 560 12.39 -27.85 36.62
CA VAL A 560 12.61 -27.19 37.94
C VAL A 560 14.08 -26.76 38.18
N SER A 561 14.26 -25.84 39.14
CA SER A 561 15.37 -25.65 40.11
C SER A 561 16.84 -25.82 39.67
N SER A 562 17.71 -24.81 39.79
CA SER A 562 18.23 -24.17 41.05
C SER A 562 19.19 -25.02 41.89
N SER A 563 20.45 -24.59 41.97
CA SER A 563 21.35 -24.72 43.14
C SER A 563 22.56 -23.78 43.00
N SER A 564 23.23 -23.46 44.11
CA SER A 564 24.10 -22.27 44.22
C SER A 564 25.43 -22.56 44.91
N THR A 565 26.45 -21.72 44.66
CA THR A 565 27.75 -21.63 45.38
C THR A 565 28.68 -22.86 45.18
N VAL A 566 29.99 -22.86 45.51
CA VAL A 566 30.80 -22.01 46.42
C VAL A 566 32.21 -21.69 45.87
N VAL A 567 32.92 -20.84 46.62
CA VAL A 567 34.20 -20.14 46.42
C VAL A 567 35.49 -20.97 46.18
N SER A 568 36.56 -20.23 45.81
CA SER A 568 37.99 -20.47 46.10
C SER A 568 38.80 -21.45 45.23
N SER A 569 40.13 -21.32 45.06
CA SER A 569 41.07 -20.18 45.23
C SER A 569 42.47 -20.55 44.68
N SER A 570 43.29 -19.55 44.29
CA SER A 570 44.79 -19.56 44.28
C SER A 570 45.56 -20.56 43.36
N SER A 571 46.86 -20.40 43.04
CA SER A 571 47.77 -19.24 42.87
C SER A 571 49.15 -19.69 42.32
N SER A 572 49.85 -18.81 41.59
CA SER A 572 51.33 -18.82 41.37
C SER A 572 51.93 -20.01 40.56
N ALA A 573 53.14 -19.96 39.98
CA ALA A 573 54.26 -19.00 40.02
C ALA A 573 54.79 -18.72 38.57
N THR A 574 55.30 -17.56 38.15
CA THR A 574 56.37 -16.64 38.66
C THR A 574 57.80 -17.07 38.33
N SER A 575 58.48 -16.35 37.41
CA SER A 575 59.92 -15.97 37.41
C SER A 575 60.27 -15.29 36.04
N SER A 576 60.71 -14.02 35.89
CA SER A 576 61.77 -13.18 36.51
C SER A 576 63.14 -13.25 35.78
N SER A 577 63.96 -12.20 35.57
CA SER A 577 63.85 -10.72 35.66
C SER A 577 65.18 -10.06 35.21
N SER A 578 65.18 -8.89 34.52
CA SER A 578 66.21 -7.81 34.52
C SER A 578 66.01 -6.88 33.29
N VAL A 579 65.67 -5.58 33.39
CA VAL A 579 66.38 -4.41 33.95
C VAL A 579 67.53 -3.86 33.06
N ALA A 580 67.24 -2.74 32.38
CA ALA A 580 68.17 -1.69 31.93
C ALA A 580 67.35 -0.38 31.76
N SER A 581 67.98 0.80 31.78
CA SER A 581 67.28 2.09 31.93
C SER A 581 67.82 3.22 31.03
N SER A 582 66.99 4.26 30.87
CA SER A 582 67.34 5.68 30.61
C SER A 582 67.35 6.18 29.15
N THR A 583 66.28 6.92 28.81
CA THR A 583 66.29 8.34 28.39
C THR A 583 67.26 8.76 27.26
N THR A 584 66.78 9.30 26.14
CA THR A 584 66.51 10.76 26.01
C THR A 584 65.45 11.11 24.94
N LEU A 585 64.79 12.26 25.14
CA LEU A 585 63.62 12.80 24.44
C LEU A 585 63.90 13.36 23.02
N ILE A 586 62.87 13.34 22.18
CA ILE A 586 62.41 14.53 21.42
C ILE A 586 60.88 14.64 21.59
N THR A 587 60.34 15.86 21.66
CA THR A 587 58.97 16.15 22.12
C THR A 587 58.04 16.53 20.96
N SER A 588 56.81 15.99 20.95
CA SER A 588 55.66 16.63 20.29
C SER A 588 54.37 16.39 21.10
N THR A 589 53.82 17.48 21.62
CA THR A 589 52.63 17.59 22.48
C THR A 589 51.40 16.79 22.04
N LEU A 590 50.85 15.99 22.95
CA LEU A 590 49.43 15.60 22.92
C LEU A 590 48.60 16.70 23.61
N SER A 591 47.73 17.37 22.86
CA SER A 591 46.72 18.26 23.43
C SER A 591 45.45 17.48 23.75
N SER A 592 45.12 17.34 25.03
CA SER A 592 43.82 16.84 25.47
C SER A 592 42.73 17.87 25.13
N SER A 593 41.91 17.60 24.11
CA SER A 593 40.73 18.41 23.83
C SER A 593 39.68 18.18 24.92
N SER A 594 39.18 19.29 25.49
CA SER A 594 38.14 19.31 26.51
C SER A 594 36.83 18.69 26.03
N ALA A 595 36.00 18.25 26.98
CA ALA A 595 34.58 18.01 26.70
C ALA A 595 33.96 19.26 26.05
N GLY A 596 33.24 19.06 24.94
CA GLY A 596 32.45 20.12 24.32
C GLY A 596 31.26 20.51 25.20
N PRO A 597 30.69 21.71 25.02
CA PRO A 597 29.43 22.06 25.67
C PRO A 597 28.33 21.09 25.22
N SER A 598 27.41 20.74 26.12
CA SER A 598 26.18 20.05 25.73
C SER A 598 25.44 20.91 24.72
N ALA A 599 25.14 20.37 23.54
CA ALA A 599 24.31 21.06 22.57
C ALA A 599 22.93 21.35 23.19
N THR A 600 22.40 22.55 22.92
CA THR A 600 21.07 22.97 23.35
C THR A 600 20.26 23.28 22.10
N LEU A 601 19.00 22.84 22.07
CA LEU A 601 18.11 23.01 20.93
C LEU A 601 17.98 24.50 20.56
N ALA A 602 18.36 24.85 19.33
CA ALA A 602 18.40 26.23 18.86
C ALA A 602 18.18 26.36 17.35
N HIS A 603 17.69 27.51 16.91
CA HIS A 603 17.70 27.89 15.50
C HIS A 603 19.13 28.15 15.04
N LYS A 604 19.54 27.48 13.96
CA LYS A 604 20.94 27.49 13.54
C LYS A 604 21.22 28.66 12.61
N ALA A 605 21.88 29.70 13.11
CA ALA A 605 22.07 30.96 12.39
C ALA A 605 22.73 30.82 10.99
N THR A 606 23.59 29.82 10.78
CA THR A 606 24.25 29.56 9.49
C THR A 606 24.38 28.07 9.18
N VAL A 607 24.12 27.72 7.92
CA VAL A 607 24.12 26.33 7.41
C VAL A 607 24.56 26.36 5.94
N GLY A 608 25.58 25.60 5.56
CA GLY A 608 25.94 25.35 4.14
C GLY A 608 26.25 26.57 3.24
N GLY A 609 26.53 27.76 3.80
CA GLY A 609 26.65 29.01 3.02
C GLY A 609 25.35 29.82 2.89
N TYR A 610 24.38 29.52 3.74
CA TYR A 610 23.11 30.25 3.90
C TYR A 610 22.99 30.78 5.33
N ASN A 611 22.38 31.96 5.48
CA ASN A 611 21.97 32.53 6.77
C ASN A 611 20.50 32.21 7.01
N LEU A 612 20.12 31.97 8.27
CA LEU A 612 18.73 31.98 8.70
C LEU A 612 18.14 33.39 8.48
N VAL A 613 16.94 33.46 7.90
CA VAL A 613 16.17 34.69 7.69
C VAL A 613 15.21 34.90 8.87
N SER A 614 14.20 34.04 8.96
CA SER A 614 13.17 34.00 9.99
C SER A 614 12.26 32.79 9.73
N CYS A 615 11.23 32.60 10.57
CA CYS A 615 10.11 31.71 10.26
C CYS A 615 9.14 32.42 9.29
N TRP A 616 8.58 31.68 8.32
CA TRP A 616 7.66 32.21 7.29
C TRP A 616 6.40 31.33 7.17
N THR A 617 5.30 31.93 6.73
CA THR A 617 4.06 31.23 6.39
C THR A 617 4.08 30.75 4.95
N GLU A 618 3.37 29.64 4.71
CA GLU A 618 2.94 29.25 3.37
C GLU A 618 2.04 30.33 2.74
N GLY A 619 1.96 30.35 1.41
CA GLY A 619 1.08 31.26 0.70
C GLY A 619 -0.37 30.76 0.68
N THR A 620 -1.32 31.66 0.45
CA THR A 620 -2.74 31.30 0.31
C THR A 620 -2.97 30.35 -0.88
N GLY A 621 -3.07 29.05 -0.58
CA GLY A 621 -3.25 27.97 -1.57
C GLY A 621 -1.98 27.60 -2.35
N VAL A 622 -0.80 28.09 -1.96
CA VAL A 622 0.47 27.87 -2.69
C VAL A 622 1.65 27.70 -1.71
N ARG A 623 2.64 26.89 -2.09
CA ARG A 623 3.86 26.70 -1.28
C ARG A 623 4.70 27.98 -1.20
N ALA A 624 5.30 28.25 -0.02
CA ALA A 624 6.14 29.44 0.17
C ALA A 624 7.37 29.46 -0.76
N LEU A 625 7.97 28.30 -1.00
CA LEU A 625 8.99 28.10 -2.02
C LEU A 625 8.52 27.02 -3.01
N SER A 626 8.55 27.34 -4.30
CA SER A 626 7.96 26.53 -5.38
C SER A 626 9.00 25.91 -6.33
N GLY A 627 10.23 25.69 -5.86
CA GLY A 627 11.29 25.00 -6.60
C GLY A 627 11.28 23.50 -6.32
N ALA A 628 12.46 22.93 -6.04
CA ALA A 628 12.56 21.53 -5.63
C ALA A 628 11.99 21.33 -4.20
N SER A 629 11.48 20.14 -3.91
CA SER A 629 11.09 19.72 -2.56
C SER A 629 11.48 18.27 -2.28
N PHE A 630 11.75 17.99 -1.01
CA PHE A 630 12.26 16.70 -0.53
C PHE A 630 11.66 16.40 0.84
N ALA A 631 11.22 15.16 1.09
CA ALA A 631 10.71 14.72 2.39
C ALA A 631 11.34 13.38 2.79
N TYR A 632 11.95 13.32 3.98
CA TYR A 632 12.47 12.09 4.57
C TYR A 632 12.79 12.27 6.06
N ASP A 633 12.64 11.18 6.82
CA ASP A 633 12.63 11.20 8.30
C ASP A 633 13.99 11.53 8.93
N GLY A 634 15.07 11.38 8.15
CA GLY A 634 16.43 11.77 8.52
C GLY A 634 16.79 13.23 8.25
N MET A 635 15.82 14.12 8.00
CA MET A 635 16.07 15.52 7.65
C MET A 635 16.89 16.27 8.71
N THR A 636 18.04 16.81 8.30
CA THR A 636 18.78 17.87 9.03
C THR A 636 18.88 19.12 8.16
N LEU A 637 19.19 20.25 8.78
CA LEU A 637 19.44 21.50 8.08
C LEU A 637 20.57 21.38 7.05
N GLU A 638 21.68 20.69 7.37
CA GLU A 638 22.76 20.40 6.42
C GLU A 638 22.27 19.58 5.22
N SER A 639 21.40 18.60 5.46
CA SER A 639 20.87 17.76 4.38
C SER A 639 19.94 18.56 3.45
N CYS A 640 19.11 19.45 3.99
CA CYS A 640 18.27 20.33 3.18
C CYS A 640 19.10 21.36 2.41
N ALA A 641 20.07 22.02 3.06
CA ALA A 641 21.01 22.93 2.40
C ALA A 641 21.82 22.25 1.29
N GLY A 642 22.17 20.96 1.47
CA GLY A 642 22.81 20.13 0.46
C GLY A 642 21.89 19.86 -0.74
N ASN A 643 20.65 19.41 -0.50
CA ASN A 643 19.68 19.14 -1.57
C ASN A 643 19.31 20.41 -2.35
N CYS A 644 19.23 21.55 -1.67
CA CYS A 644 18.91 22.84 -2.26
C CYS A 644 20.13 23.62 -2.80
N SER A 645 21.31 22.98 -2.94
CA SER A 645 22.50 23.65 -3.43
C SER A 645 22.28 24.22 -4.84
N GLY A 646 22.34 25.55 -4.97
CA GLY A 646 22.08 26.27 -6.23
C GLY A 646 20.79 27.09 -6.26
N PHE A 647 19.91 26.95 -5.27
CA PHE A 647 18.79 27.88 -5.06
C PHE A 647 19.20 29.06 -4.17
N ALA A 648 18.58 30.22 -4.36
CA ALA A 648 18.82 31.40 -3.53
C ALA A 648 18.27 31.24 -2.09
N TYR A 649 17.10 30.61 -1.98
CA TYR A 649 16.44 30.26 -0.73
C TYR A 649 16.28 28.75 -0.59
N TRP A 650 16.27 28.30 0.66
CA TRP A 650 15.63 27.05 1.04
C TRP A 650 14.98 27.21 2.40
N GLY A 651 14.13 26.28 2.80
CA GLY A 651 13.63 26.20 4.14
C GLY A 651 13.16 24.80 4.49
N THR A 652 12.92 24.57 5.78
CA THR A 652 12.41 23.29 6.28
C THR A 652 11.04 23.47 6.92
N GLU A 653 10.20 22.44 6.79
CA GLU A 653 8.85 22.40 7.33
C GLU A 653 8.58 21.03 7.96
N TYR A 654 7.62 20.95 8.89
CA TYR A 654 7.16 19.71 9.54
C TYR A 654 8.27 18.82 10.16
N GLY A 655 9.49 19.32 10.37
CA GLY A 655 10.63 18.54 10.88
C GLY A 655 11.26 17.54 9.88
N ARG A 656 10.57 17.19 8.78
CA ARG A 656 11.04 16.22 7.75
C ARG A 656 10.99 16.71 6.30
N GLU A 657 10.37 17.87 6.05
CA GLU A 657 10.18 18.42 4.71
C GLU A 657 11.20 19.54 4.45
N CYS A 658 11.65 19.64 3.21
CA CYS A 658 12.66 20.58 2.74
C CYS A 658 12.21 21.16 1.40
N TYR A 659 12.21 22.49 1.29
CA TYR A 659 11.74 23.23 0.12
C TYR A 659 12.83 24.20 -0.36
N CYS A 660 13.06 24.25 -1.67
CA CYS A 660 14.04 25.13 -2.31
C CYS A 660 13.33 26.15 -3.21
N GLY A 661 13.89 27.34 -3.41
CA GLY A 661 13.33 28.31 -4.34
C GLY A 661 14.23 29.52 -4.60
N ASN A 662 13.96 30.26 -5.67
CA ASN A 662 14.68 31.50 -5.99
C ASN A 662 13.88 32.77 -5.59
N SER A 663 12.65 32.58 -5.12
CA SER A 663 11.71 33.61 -4.69
C SER A 663 10.70 33.00 -3.73
N LEU A 664 10.19 33.81 -2.80
CA LEU A 664 9.02 33.47 -1.99
C LEU A 664 7.72 33.73 -2.76
N ALA A 665 6.67 32.98 -2.45
CA ALA A 665 5.32 33.29 -2.93
C ALA A 665 4.86 34.67 -2.43
N GLY A 666 4.19 35.46 -3.28
CA GLY A 666 3.77 36.83 -2.96
C GLY A 666 2.71 36.94 -1.84
N SER A 667 2.12 35.82 -1.42
CA SER A 667 1.18 35.71 -0.30
C SER A 667 1.83 35.15 0.99
N SER A 668 3.08 34.71 0.95
CA SER A 668 3.85 34.32 2.14
C SER A 668 4.27 35.53 2.97
N SER A 669 4.29 35.36 4.29
CA SER A 669 4.61 36.41 5.26
C SER A 669 5.50 35.89 6.39
N SER A 670 6.37 36.74 6.94
CA SER A 670 7.21 36.34 8.08
C SER A 670 6.36 36.15 9.34
N ALA A 671 6.54 35.01 9.99
CA ALA A 671 6.01 34.67 11.30
C ALA A 671 7.06 34.99 12.41
N PRO A 672 6.67 34.98 13.70
CA PRO A 672 7.63 34.93 14.81
C PRO A 672 8.53 33.71 14.68
N LEU A 673 9.83 33.85 14.98
CA LEU A 673 10.77 32.72 14.83
C LEU A 673 10.39 31.50 15.69
N SER A 674 9.79 31.75 16.87
CA SER A 674 9.24 30.75 17.78
C SER A 674 8.08 29.92 17.24
N ASP A 675 7.46 30.30 16.12
CA ASP A 675 6.44 29.49 15.46
C ASP A 675 7.06 28.27 14.77
N CYS A 676 8.34 28.34 14.35
CA CYS A 676 9.08 27.24 13.74
C CYS A 676 9.68 26.32 14.81
N ASN A 677 8.83 25.68 15.62
CA ASN A 677 9.22 24.95 16.82
C ASN A 677 9.29 23.42 16.68
N MET A 678 9.10 22.86 15.48
CA MET A 678 9.31 21.43 15.24
C MET A 678 10.80 21.13 15.08
N VAL A 679 11.26 20.11 15.79
CA VAL A 679 12.65 19.65 15.80
C VAL A 679 12.95 18.86 14.53
N CYS A 680 14.16 18.98 13.98
CA CYS A 680 14.60 18.22 12.81
C CYS A 680 14.59 16.70 13.10
N GLY A 681 13.94 15.91 12.26
CA GLY A 681 13.87 14.44 12.41
C GLY A 681 15.26 13.79 12.46
N GLY A 682 16.23 14.32 11.72
CA GLY A 682 17.62 13.88 11.75
C GLY A 682 18.49 14.46 12.88
N ASN A 683 18.06 15.54 13.56
CA ASN A 683 18.89 16.25 14.55
C ASN A 683 18.07 16.89 15.70
N SER A 684 18.18 16.34 16.91
CA SER A 684 17.46 16.81 18.11
C SER A 684 17.92 18.15 18.69
N PHE A 685 18.94 18.79 18.10
CA PHE A 685 19.49 20.06 18.57
C PHE A 685 19.17 21.25 17.65
N GLU A 686 18.40 21.02 16.58
CA GLU A 686 18.04 22.01 15.57
C GLU A 686 16.53 22.01 15.32
N TYR A 687 15.98 23.19 15.00
CA TYR A 687 14.61 23.32 14.49
C TYR A 687 14.58 23.18 12.97
N CYS A 688 13.47 22.66 12.46
CA CYS A 688 13.20 22.45 11.04
C CYS A 688 11.75 22.88 10.71
N GLY A 689 11.42 24.14 11.01
CA GLY A 689 10.10 24.70 10.75
C GLY A 689 9.01 24.28 11.74
N ALA A 690 7.75 24.36 11.32
CA ALA A 690 6.58 23.70 11.91
C ALA A 690 5.45 23.62 10.86
N GLY A 691 4.25 23.16 11.21
CA GLY A 691 3.14 23.08 10.25
C GLY A 691 2.65 24.45 9.77
N ASN A 692 2.61 24.66 8.44
CA ASN A 692 2.40 25.96 7.79
C ASN A 692 3.42 27.02 8.24
N ARG A 693 4.66 26.59 8.51
CA ARG A 693 5.76 27.40 9.08
C ARG A 693 7.11 26.95 8.53
N LEU A 694 7.53 27.57 7.43
CA LEU A 694 8.83 27.34 6.81
C LEU A 694 9.94 28.07 7.59
N GLU A 695 10.93 27.33 8.11
CA GLU A 695 12.14 27.95 8.66
C GLU A 695 13.09 28.29 7.51
N LEU A 696 13.16 29.58 7.16
CA LEU A 696 13.70 30.06 5.88
C LEU A 696 15.17 30.47 5.99
N TYR A 697 15.97 30.02 5.04
CA TYR A 697 17.39 30.31 4.86
C TYR A 697 17.64 30.97 3.49
N LEU A 698 18.59 31.92 3.43
CA LEU A 698 18.96 32.69 2.25
C LEU A 698 20.48 32.66 2.04
N THR A 699 20.92 32.49 0.79
CA THR A 699 22.33 32.38 0.42
C THR A 699 23.15 33.62 0.81
N THR A 700 24.38 33.40 1.28
CA THR A 700 25.28 34.50 1.71
C THR A 700 26.10 35.11 0.57
N ILE A 701 25.86 34.71 -0.68
CA ILE A 701 26.65 35.13 -1.85
C ILE A 701 26.26 36.56 -2.24
N SER A 702 26.93 37.54 -1.64
CA SER A 702 26.82 38.94 -2.03
C SER A 702 27.56 39.22 -3.35
N SER A 703 26.88 39.90 -4.27
CA SER A 703 27.31 40.31 -5.62
C SER A 703 27.53 39.20 -6.66
N MET A 704 26.80 39.32 -7.78
CA MET A 704 27.30 38.91 -9.10
C MET A 704 27.98 40.12 -9.78
N PRO A 705 29.04 39.92 -10.59
CA PRO A 705 29.75 41.01 -11.25
C PRO A 705 29.02 41.52 -12.50
N THR A 706 28.92 42.85 -12.64
CA THR A 706 28.42 43.51 -13.86
C THR A 706 29.38 43.29 -15.04
N ALA A 707 28.85 42.84 -16.18
CA ALA A 707 29.66 42.52 -17.35
C ALA A 707 30.14 43.77 -18.13
N THR A 708 31.45 43.90 -18.32
CA THR A 708 32.08 44.75 -19.35
C THR A 708 33.17 43.92 -20.04
N ALA A 709 33.29 44.00 -21.37
CA ALA A 709 34.12 43.09 -22.17
C ALA A 709 35.61 43.51 -22.27
N THR A 710 36.49 42.54 -22.55
CA THR A 710 37.40 42.50 -23.74
C THR A 710 38.22 41.18 -23.77
N SER A 711 38.64 40.77 -24.97
CA SER A 711 39.48 39.61 -25.36
C SER A 711 40.80 39.45 -24.55
N SER A 712 41.56 38.33 -24.58
CA SER A 712 41.74 37.30 -25.64
C SER A 712 42.50 36.03 -25.16
N VAL A 713 42.28 34.86 -25.82
CA VAL A 713 43.27 33.82 -26.26
C VAL A 713 44.33 33.30 -25.23
N SER A 714 44.51 32.00 -24.92
CA SER A 714 44.12 30.74 -25.60
C SER A 714 44.15 29.48 -24.71
N SER A 715 43.44 28.42 -25.14
CA SER A 715 43.77 26.98 -25.01
C SER A 715 44.08 26.34 -23.64
N SER A 716 43.09 25.66 -23.06
CA SER A 716 43.19 24.24 -22.62
C SER A 716 41.79 23.66 -22.35
N THR A 717 41.66 22.33 -22.35
CA THR A 717 40.38 21.60 -22.40
C THR A 717 39.69 21.46 -21.05
N VAL A 718 38.38 21.71 -20.99
CA VAL A 718 37.53 21.57 -19.80
C VAL A 718 36.22 20.83 -20.15
N SER A 719 35.60 20.21 -19.14
CA SER A 719 34.36 19.42 -19.22
C SER A 719 33.20 20.09 -19.96
N SER A 720 32.39 19.28 -20.63
CA SER A 720 31.08 19.70 -21.13
C SER A 720 30.06 19.75 -19.99
N ALA A 721 29.39 20.88 -19.84
CA ALA A 721 28.16 21.00 -19.08
C ALA A 721 26.96 20.91 -20.04
N VAL A 722 25.86 20.31 -19.58
CA VAL A 722 24.59 20.14 -20.31
C VAL A 722 23.49 20.75 -19.45
N PRO A 723 22.54 21.55 -20.01
CA PRO A 723 21.70 22.43 -19.21
C PRO A 723 20.52 21.74 -18.54
N THR A 724 20.21 22.15 -17.31
CA THR A 724 18.92 21.90 -16.65
C THR A 724 17.88 22.90 -17.18
N GLY A 725 16.67 22.42 -17.50
CA GLY A 725 15.57 23.27 -17.96
C GLY A 725 14.98 24.14 -16.85
N THR A 726 14.57 25.35 -17.21
CA THR A 726 13.85 26.31 -16.35
C THR A 726 12.57 26.72 -17.09
N LEU A 727 11.43 26.83 -16.38
CA LEU A 727 10.16 27.26 -16.98
C LEU A 727 10.31 28.61 -17.69
N GLY A 728 10.04 28.63 -19.00
CA GLY A 728 10.19 29.81 -19.83
C GLY A 728 9.65 29.63 -21.25
N VAL A 729 9.50 30.74 -21.98
CA VAL A 729 9.14 30.72 -23.40
C VAL A 729 10.29 30.09 -24.19
N LYS A 730 9.97 29.09 -25.00
CA LYS A 730 10.97 28.29 -25.73
C LYS A 730 11.36 28.98 -27.04
N PRO A 731 12.61 29.40 -27.27
CA PRO A 731 12.94 30.20 -28.45
C PRO A 731 12.73 29.46 -29.79
N THR A 732 12.92 28.14 -29.81
CA THR A 732 12.79 27.29 -30.99
C THR A 732 12.25 25.90 -30.64
N VAL A 733 11.35 25.39 -31.48
CA VAL A 733 10.69 24.09 -31.34
C VAL A 733 10.78 23.37 -32.69
N GLY A 734 11.67 22.37 -32.78
CA GLY A 734 11.95 21.66 -34.03
C GLY A 734 12.44 22.61 -35.15
N LYS A 735 11.60 22.84 -36.15
CA LYS A 735 11.88 23.74 -37.30
C LYS A 735 11.29 25.16 -37.13
N TYR A 736 10.57 25.40 -36.04
CA TYR A 736 9.82 26.63 -35.83
C TYR A 736 10.52 27.51 -34.78
N SER A 737 10.46 28.82 -34.97
CA SER A 737 10.89 29.82 -34.00
C SER A 737 9.69 30.49 -33.36
N PHE A 738 9.80 30.84 -32.07
CA PHE A 738 8.78 31.61 -31.36
C PHE A 738 8.59 32.99 -32.00
N VAL A 739 7.32 33.40 -32.16
CA VAL A 739 6.93 34.67 -32.79
C VAL A 739 6.39 35.67 -31.77
N GLY A 740 5.65 35.20 -30.77
CA GLY A 740 4.97 36.04 -29.79
C GLY A 740 3.71 35.37 -29.22
N CYS A 741 3.09 36.04 -28.26
CA CYS A 741 1.72 35.75 -27.87
C CYS A 741 0.76 36.51 -28.79
N TRP A 742 -0.33 35.90 -29.24
CA TRP A 742 -1.30 36.47 -30.18
C TRP A 742 -2.73 36.27 -29.68
N THR A 743 -3.65 37.16 -30.05
CA THR A 743 -5.08 36.98 -29.77
C THR A 743 -5.70 36.00 -30.74
N GLU A 744 -6.83 35.44 -30.33
CA GLU A 744 -7.81 34.93 -31.28
C GLU A 744 -8.32 36.03 -32.24
N GLY A 745 -8.88 35.62 -33.37
CA GLY A 745 -9.51 36.53 -34.33
C GLY A 745 -10.92 36.95 -33.87
N THR A 746 -11.38 38.13 -34.29
CA THR A 746 -12.72 38.65 -33.94
C THR A 746 -13.83 37.76 -34.49
N GLY A 747 -14.31 36.81 -33.67
CA GLY A 747 -15.34 35.84 -34.02
C GLY A 747 -14.86 34.64 -34.85
N VAL A 748 -13.54 34.45 -35.01
CA VAL A 748 -12.95 33.37 -35.84
C VAL A 748 -11.65 32.85 -35.21
N ARG A 749 -11.32 31.56 -35.40
CA ARG A 749 -10.04 31.00 -34.95
C ARG A 749 -8.86 31.58 -35.74
N ALA A 750 -7.81 32.02 -35.04
CA ALA A 750 -6.62 32.64 -35.59
C ALA A 750 -5.83 31.68 -36.50
N LEU A 751 -5.72 30.41 -36.10
CA LEU A 751 -5.28 29.29 -36.94
C LEU A 751 -6.40 28.25 -36.97
N SER A 752 -6.82 27.82 -38.17
CA SER A 752 -8.03 27.01 -38.36
C SER A 752 -7.88 25.86 -39.37
N SER A 753 -6.65 25.56 -39.80
CA SER A 753 -6.42 24.54 -40.84
C SER A 753 -6.36 23.11 -40.31
N ASN A 754 -5.92 22.92 -39.06
CA ASN A 754 -5.95 21.64 -38.34
C ASN A 754 -5.77 21.89 -36.82
N SER A 755 -6.27 21.01 -35.95
CA SER A 755 -6.09 21.12 -34.50
C SER A 755 -6.34 19.81 -33.73
N TYR A 756 -5.85 19.74 -32.50
CA TYR A 756 -6.22 18.74 -31.48
C TYR A 756 -6.08 19.34 -30.07
N ALA A 757 -6.54 18.62 -29.04
CA ALA A 757 -6.28 18.99 -27.66
C ALA A 757 -6.14 17.76 -26.75
N ASP A 758 -5.07 17.71 -25.95
CA ASP A 758 -4.66 16.54 -25.18
C ASP A 758 -3.96 16.96 -23.87
N ASP A 759 -4.14 16.19 -22.79
CA ASP A 759 -3.62 16.55 -21.47
C ASP A 759 -2.12 16.18 -21.29
N GLY A 760 -1.53 15.49 -22.27
CA GLY A 760 -0.08 15.29 -22.43
C GLY A 760 0.56 16.19 -23.49
N MET A 761 -0.14 17.24 -23.97
CA MET A 761 0.36 18.11 -25.03
C MET A 761 1.60 18.92 -24.61
N THR A 762 2.65 18.87 -25.45
CA THR A 762 3.85 19.72 -25.39
C THR A 762 4.06 20.47 -26.69
N LEU A 763 4.92 21.51 -26.67
CA LEU A 763 5.32 22.24 -27.87
C LEU A 763 5.86 21.31 -28.97
N GLU A 764 6.65 20.27 -28.64
CA GLU A 764 7.14 19.27 -29.61
C GLU A 764 6.00 18.49 -30.25
N SER A 765 5.03 18.04 -29.46
CA SER A 765 3.90 17.27 -29.96
C SER A 765 3.06 18.11 -30.94
N CYS A 766 2.87 19.39 -30.63
CA CYS A 766 2.17 20.32 -31.51
C CYS A 766 2.99 20.65 -32.77
N ALA A 767 4.29 20.92 -32.64
CA ALA A 767 5.19 21.17 -33.77
C ALA A 767 5.34 19.97 -34.72
N ALA A 768 5.27 18.74 -34.18
CA ALA A 768 5.29 17.52 -34.97
C ALA A 768 3.97 17.32 -35.73
N PHE A 769 2.83 17.51 -35.06
CA PHE A 769 1.50 17.44 -35.68
C PHE A 769 1.31 18.49 -36.78
N CYS A 770 1.71 19.73 -36.52
CA CYS A 770 1.61 20.83 -37.48
C CYS A 770 2.75 20.89 -38.52
N SER A 771 3.62 19.87 -38.60
CA SER A 771 4.90 19.93 -39.34
C SER A 771 4.85 20.18 -40.85
N THR A 772 3.65 20.16 -41.46
CA THR A 772 3.40 20.54 -42.87
C THR A 772 2.97 22.00 -43.06
N TYR A 773 2.59 22.70 -41.99
CA TYR A 773 2.04 24.05 -42.02
C TYR A 773 3.10 25.10 -41.66
N LYS A 774 2.93 26.33 -42.17
CA LYS A 774 3.84 27.47 -41.90
C LYS A 774 3.86 27.90 -40.44
N TYR A 775 2.73 27.80 -39.74
CA TYR A 775 2.57 28.14 -38.33
C TYR A 775 2.00 26.96 -37.53
N PHE A 776 2.43 26.87 -36.27
CA PHE A 776 1.68 26.21 -35.21
C PHE A 776 1.48 27.20 -34.06
N ALA A 777 0.44 27.01 -33.27
CA ALA A 777 0.27 27.70 -32.01
C ALA A 777 -0.42 26.82 -30.97
N THR A 778 -0.22 27.15 -29.70
CA THR A 778 -0.83 26.44 -28.58
C THR A 778 -1.72 27.37 -27.75
N GLU A 779 -2.85 26.86 -27.27
CA GLU A 779 -3.80 27.58 -26.41
C GLU A 779 -4.14 26.75 -25.16
N TYR A 780 -4.53 27.45 -24.08
CA TYR A 780 -5.14 26.87 -22.88
C TYR A 780 -4.31 25.75 -22.20
N GLY A 781 -2.98 25.73 -22.41
CA GLY A 781 -2.07 24.71 -21.87
C GLY A 781 -2.16 23.32 -22.54
N ARG A 782 -3.24 23.03 -23.27
CA ARG A 782 -3.58 21.67 -23.77
C ARG A 782 -3.98 21.58 -25.24
N GLU A 783 -4.24 22.72 -25.89
CA GLU A 783 -4.76 22.78 -27.27
C GLU A 783 -3.66 23.16 -28.26
N CYS A 784 -3.69 22.56 -29.45
CA CYS A 784 -2.74 22.77 -30.54
C CYS A 784 -3.47 23.12 -31.84
N TYR A 785 -3.01 24.15 -32.54
CA TYR A 785 -3.62 24.70 -33.76
C TYR A 785 -2.56 24.91 -34.87
N CYS A 786 -2.91 24.56 -36.12
CA CYS A 786 -2.05 24.70 -37.29
C CYS A 786 -2.66 25.61 -38.37
N GLY A 787 -1.81 26.27 -39.16
CA GLY A 787 -2.25 26.95 -40.38
C GLY A 787 -1.14 27.65 -41.15
N ASP A 788 -1.45 28.08 -42.39
CA ASP A 788 -0.49 28.75 -43.28
C ASP A 788 -0.59 30.29 -43.29
N ALA A 789 -1.65 30.82 -42.70
CA ALA A 789 -1.89 32.23 -42.45
C ALA A 789 -2.67 32.40 -41.13
N LEU A 790 -2.51 33.56 -40.48
CA LEU A 790 -3.39 33.96 -39.38
C LEU A 790 -4.60 34.71 -39.94
N ALA A 791 -5.75 34.65 -39.25
CA ALA A 791 -6.90 35.48 -39.60
C ALA A 791 -6.58 36.98 -39.41
N ASP A 792 -7.03 37.84 -40.33
CA ASP A 792 -6.68 39.28 -40.41
C ASP A 792 -7.00 40.12 -39.15
N SER A 793 -7.88 39.60 -38.28
CA SER A 793 -8.27 40.24 -37.01
C SER A 793 -7.47 39.76 -35.79
N SER A 794 -6.53 38.83 -35.97
CA SER A 794 -5.63 38.33 -34.91
C SER A 794 -4.49 39.34 -34.70
N VAL A 795 -4.25 39.78 -33.47
CA VAL A 795 -3.22 40.79 -33.15
C VAL A 795 -2.23 40.29 -32.10
N SER A 796 -1.01 40.82 -32.11
CA SER A 796 0.01 40.46 -31.10
C SER A 796 -0.36 40.99 -29.71
N ALA A 797 -0.29 40.12 -28.70
CA ALA A 797 -0.46 40.42 -27.29
C ALA A 797 0.90 40.57 -26.58
N ALA A 798 0.91 40.91 -25.30
CA ALA A 798 2.14 40.86 -24.49
C ALA A 798 2.57 39.40 -24.30
N ALA A 799 3.87 39.10 -24.36
CA ALA A 799 4.36 37.72 -24.22
C ALA A 799 3.93 37.06 -22.89
N ALA A 800 3.79 37.85 -21.81
CA ALA A 800 3.32 37.39 -20.50
C ALA A 800 1.80 37.12 -20.42
N ASP A 801 1.01 37.43 -21.46
CA ASP A 801 -0.39 37.01 -21.56
C ASP A 801 -0.49 35.49 -21.86
N CYS A 802 0.53 34.89 -22.49
CA CYS A 802 0.64 33.47 -22.73
C CYS A 802 1.39 32.83 -21.55
N ASN A 803 0.66 32.51 -20.48
CA ASN A 803 1.20 32.12 -19.19
C ASN A 803 0.65 30.80 -18.63
N MET A 804 -0.21 30.11 -19.38
CA MET A 804 -0.59 28.73 -19.05
C MET A 804 0.55 27.79 -19.47
N VAL A 805 0.91 26.88 -18.57
CA VAL A 805 1.98 25.90 -18.76
C VAL A 805 1.47 24.73 -19.60
N CYS A 806 2.32 24.12 -20.42
CA CYS A 806 1.97 22.94 -21.20
C CYS A 806 1.59 21.76 -20.31
N ALA A 807 0.43 21.15 -20.55
CA ALA A 807 -0.10 20.06 -19.72
C ALA A 807 0.84 18.84 -19.69
N GLY A 808 1.50 18.53 -20.82
CA GLY A 808 2.53 17.49 -20.90
C GLY A 808 3.95 17.93 -20.54
N ASN A 809 4.22 19.23 -20.29
CA ASN A 809 5.56 19.72 -19.98
C ASN A 809 5.53 20.93 -19.01
N PRO A 810 5.81 20.73 -17.71
CA PRO A 810 5.74 21.78 -16.70
C PRO A 810 6.84 22.88 -16.82
N TYR A 811 7.70 22.81 -17.83
CA TYR A 811 8.81 23.74 -18.07
C TYR A 811 8.63 24.62 -19.31
N GLU A 812 7.47 24.56 -19.98
CA GLU A 812 7.17 25.33 -21.19
C GLU A 812 5.79 25.99 -21.10
N TYR A 813 5.63 27.14 -21.72
CA TYR A 813 4.33 27.79 -21.87
C TYR A 813 3.61 27.27 -23.13
N CYS A 814 2.28 27.24 -23.04
CA CYS A 814 1.37 26.77 -24.08
C CYS A 814 0.14 27.70 -24.17
N GLY A 815 0.38 29.01 -24.31
CA GLY A 815 -0.67 30.02 -24.50
C GLY A 815 -1.42 30.43 -23.23
N ALA A 816 -2.66 30.91 -23.39
CA ALA A 816 -3.68 31.08 -22.34
C ALA A 816 -5.07 31.22 -22.99
N GLY A 817 -6.14 31.48 -22.22
CA GLY A 817 -7.49 31.65 -22.79
C GLY A 817 -7.63 32.88 -23.71
N ASN A 818 -8.00 32.68 -24.98
CA ASN A 818 -7.98 33.66 -26.07
C ASN A 818 -6.57 34.23 -26.33
N ARG A 819 -5.54 33.40 -26.13
CA ARG A 819 -4.12 33.75 -26.25
C ARG A 819 -3.31 32.58 -26.80
N LEU A 820 -2.96 32.66 -28.08
CA LEU A 820 -2.17 31.65 -28.76
C LEU A 820 -0.68 31.96 -28.63
N GLU A 821 0.11 31.00 -28.17
CA GLU A 821 1.56 31.09 -28.23
C GLU A 821 2.03 30.64 -29.62
N LEU A 822 2.48 31.58 -30.44
CA LEU A 822 2.66 31.38 -31.87
C LEU A 822 4.11 31.05 -32.24
N TYR A 823 4.27 30.03 -33.08
CA TYR A 823 5.52 29.56 -33.64
C TYR A 823 5.45 29.51 -35.17
N SER A 824 6.54 29.84 -35.87
CA SER A 824 6.58 29.88 -37.35
C SER A 824 7.84 29.24 -37.92
N LEU A 825 7.73 28.59 -39.09
CA LEU A 825 8.87 27.95 -39.76
C LEU A 825 10.01 28.96 -39.99
N ALA A 826 11.21 28.63 -39.50
CA ALA A 826 12.37 29.50 -39.62
C ALA A 826 12.76 29.71 -41.10
N ALA A 827 12.69 30.95 -41.58
CA ALA A 827 13.08 31.29 -42.93
C ALA A 827 14.59 31.09 -43.12
N ALA A 828 14.97 30.21 -44.06
CA ALA A 828 16.36 29.86 -44.29
C ALA A 828 17.15 31.02 -44.91
N SER A 829 18.00 31.68 -44.11
CA SER A 829 18.95 32.69 -44.57
C SER A 829 20.11 32.05 -45.36
N SER A 830 19.84 31.72 -46.63
CA SER A 830 20.83 31.14 -47.55
C SER A 830 21.86 32.18 -48.02
N SER A 831 23.08 32.09 -47.51
CA SER A 831 24.23 32.91 -47.94
C SER A 831 24.86 32.37 -49.23
N ALA A 832 24.34 32.83 -50.39
CA ALA A 832 24.94 32.59 -51.70
C ALA A 832 25.05 33.89 -52.50
N SER A 833 26.27 34.42 -52.65
CA SER A 833 26.52 35.62 -53.46
C SER A 833 26.53 35.30 -54.96
N SER A 834 25.88 36.17 -55.73
CA SER A 834 26.17 36.51 -57.14
C SER A 834 26.30 35.37 -58.17
N SER A 835 25.29 35.24 -59.05
CA SER A 835 25.50 35.05 -60.51
C SER A 835 24.30 35.48 -61.36
N SER A 836 24.37 36.72 -61.84
CA SER A 836 24.10 37.13 -63.23
C SER A 836 22.76 36.81 -63.94
N THR A 837 22.01 37.89 -64.23
CA THR A 837 21.27 38.18 -65.51
C THR A 837 20.04 37.32 -65.92
N THR A 838 18.99 37.83 -66.59
CA THR A 838 18.72 39.17 -67.19
C THR A 838 17.21 39.44 -67.40
N LEU A 839 16.78 40.71 -67.16
CA LEU A 839 15.68 41.44 -67.86
C LEU A 839 14.21 40.94 -67.71
N VAL A 840 13.13 41.76 -67.88
CA VAL A 840 12.95 43.14 -68.42
C VAL A 840 11.78 43.89 -67.73
N THR A 841 11.89 45.22 -67.51
CA THR A 841 10.84 46.31 -67.48
C THR A 841 9.50 46.16 -66.70
N SER A 842 8.86 47.19 -66.10
CA SER A 842 9.10 48.66 -66.04
C SER A 842 8.24 49.38 -64.97
N ASP A 843 8.71 50.53 -64.44
CA ASP A 843 7.97 51.78 -64.07
C ASP A 843 6.76 51.79 -63.07
N LEU A 844 6.47 52.82 -62.24
CA LEU A 844 7.17 54.04 -61.74
C LEU A 844 6.34 54.70 -60.57
N SER A 845 6.92 55.66 -59.82
CA SER A 845 6.27 56.81 -59.10
C SER A 845 5.80 56.72 -57.63
N SER A 846 6.51 57.45 -56.74
CA SER A 846 6.08 58.49 -55.73
C SER A 846 4.75 58.40 -54.92
N SER A 847 4.62 58.91 -53.67
CA SER A 847 5.58 59.46 -52.65
C SER A 847 4.89 59.87 -51.31
N THR A 848 5.70 60.11 -50.25
CA THR A 848 5.55 61.12 -49.15
C THR A 848 4.45 61.05 -48.04
N SER A 849 4.92 60.86 -46.78
CA SER A 849 4.77 61.77 -45.60
C SER A 849 3.74 61.54 -44.46
N SER A 850 4.25 61.86 -43.25
CA SER A 850 3.73 62.15 -41.88
C SER A 850 2.32 62.82 -41.73
N VAL A 851 1.65 62.90 -40.55
CA VAL A 851 2.11 63.43 -39.22
C VAL A 851 1.27 62.94 -37.99
N THR A 852 1.80 63.19 -36.79
CA THR A 852 1.17 63.18 -35.42
C THR A 852 0.55 64.58 -35.10
N PRO A 853 0.13 65.02 -33.86
CA PRO A 853 0.21 64.45 -32.49
C PRO A 853 -0.96 64.78 -31.49
N THR A 854 -0.74 64.54 -30.17
CA THR A 854 -1.29 65.25 -28.96
C THR A 854 -2.80 65.17 -28.60
N THR A 855 -3.30 65.31 -27.34
CA THR A 855 -2.78 65.33 -25.94
C THR A 855 -3.95 65.40 -24.90
N LEU A 856 -3.69 64.99 -23.64
CA LEU A 856 -4.27 65.55 -22.37
C LEU A 856 -5.80 65.42 -22.13
N SER A 857 -6.36 65.39 -20.91
CA SER A 857 -5.85 65.19 -19.53
C SER A 857 -7.03 64.91 -18.57
N SER A 858 -6.74 64.45 -17.34
CA SER A 858 -7.48 64.71 -16.08
C SER A 858 -8.97 64.29 -15.95
N SER A 859 -9.54 63.80 -14.84
CA SER A 859 -9.14 63.11 -13.58
C SER A 859 -10.17 63.47 -12.47
N VAL A 860 -10.21 62.66 -11.39
CA VAL A 860 -10.69 62.93 -10.00
C VAL A 860 -12.21 62.97 -9.63
N ILE A 861 -12.44 62.58 -8.36
CA ILE A 861 -13.59 62.77 -7.44
C ILE A 861 -14.78 61.77 -7.47
N SER A 862 -14.53 60.60 -6.88
CA SER A 862 -15.15 60.10 -5.61
C SER A 862 -16.67 60.17 -5.34
N SER A 863 -17.23 58.97 -5.03
CA SER A 863 -18.14 58.65 -3.90
C SER A 863 -19.52 59.36 -3.80
N SER A 864 -20.64 58.70 -3.47
CA SER A 864 -20.80 57.75 -2.35
C SER A 864 -22.12 56.93 -2.42
N SER A 865 -22.08 55.72 -1.84
CA SER A 865 -23.11 55.09 -0.98
C SER A 865 -24.63 55.13 -1.32
N SER A 866 -25.16 53.93 -1.67
CA SER A 866 -26.35 53.29 -1.04
C SER A 866 -27.78 53.88 -1.25
N VAL A 867 -28.90 53.18 -1.01
CA VAL A 867 -29.17 51.85 -0.41
C VAL A 867 -30.35 51.12 -1.11
N ALA A 868 -30.31 49.78 -1.08
CA ALA A 868 -31.40 48.81 -0.82
C ALA A 868 -32.84 48.95 -1.40
N VAL A 869 -33.29 47.85 -2.07
CA VAL A 869 -34.59 47.11 -1.97
C VAL A 869 -35.96 47.86 -2.02
N THR A 870 -37.08 47.31 -2.53
CA THR A 870 -37.45 45.95 -2.97
C THR A 870 -38.62 46.02 -3.96
N SER A 871 -38.73 45.08 -4.92
CA SER A 871 -40.00 44.52 -5.45
C SER A 871 -39.70 43.34 -6.38
N SER A 872 -40.67 42.46 -6.59
CA SER A 872 -40.47 41.13 -7.21
C SER A 872 -41.45 40.83 -8.36
N SER A 873 -41.25 39.67 -9.00
CA SER A 873 -42.18 38.88 -9.85
C SER A 873 -42.19 39.05 -11.39
N SER A 874 -41.65 38.00 -12.04
CA SER A 874 -42.27 37.15 -13.09
C SER A 874 -42.42 37.56 -14.57
N SER A 875 -42.24 36.52 -15.42
CA SER A 875 -42.60 36.35 -16.85
C SER A 875 -41.88 37.24 -17.89
N SER A 876 -41.17 36.75 -18.92
CA SER A 876 -41.26 35.56 -19.83
C SER A 876 -42.06 35.78 -21.12
N SER A 877 -41.35 35.97 -22.24
CA SER A 877 -41.78 35.78 -23.65
C SER A 877 -40.66 36.22 -24.62
N SER A 878 -40.56 35.75 -25.88
CA SER A 878 -41.14 34.58 -26.56
C SER A 878 -40.41 34.35 -27.90
N SER A 879 -40.51 33.15 -28.48
CA SER A 879 -39.96 32.79 -29.80
C SER A 879 -40.94 33.06 -30.96
N VAL A 880 -40.44 33.15 -32.20
CA VAL A 880 -41.23 33.15 -33.46
C VAL A 880 -40.56 32.25 -34.51
N VAL A 881 -41.35 31.69 -35.45
CA VAL A 881 -40.99 30.61 -36.40
C VAL A 881 -41.44 30.94 -37.84
N ILE A 882 -41.01 30.12 -38.83
CA ILE A 882 -41.45 29.93 -40.26
C ILE A 882 -40.19 29.73 -41.17
N SER A 883 -40.08 28.80 -42.14
CA SER A 883 -40.87 27.60 -42.51
C SER A 883 -40.16 26.71 -43.56
N SER A 884 -40.77 25.54 -43.84
CA SER A 884 -40.92 24.87 -45.16
C SER A 884 -39.85 23.98 -45.83
N THR A 885 -40.37 22.88 -46.40
CA THR A 885 -40.05 22.15 -47.66
C THR A 885 -38.94 21.08 -47.81
N SER A 886 -39.39 19.89 -48.23
CA SER A 886 -38.91 19.06 -49.36
C SER A 886 -37.64 18.19 -49.31
N SER A 887 -37.86 16.89 -49.05
CA SER A 887 -37.56 15.74 -49.93
C SER A 887 -36.26 15.62 -50.77
N SER A 888 -35.51 14.54 -50.48
CA SER A 888 -34.78 13.66 -51.44
C SER A 888 -33.50 14.22 -52.13
N SER A 889 -32.55 13.42 -52.67
CA SER A 889 -32.59 12.00 -53.11
C SER A 889 -31.19 11.33 -53.22
N SER A 890 -31.16 9.98 -53.22
CA SER A 890 -30.13 9.05 -53.81
C SER A 890 -28.68 9.09 -53.29
N SER A 891 -27.86 8.01 -53.29
CA SER A 891 -27.92 6.56 -53.68
C SER A 891 -26.57 5.91 -53.30
N THR A 892 -26.27 4.61 -53.13
CA THR A 892 -26.87 3.23 -53.13
C THR A 892 -25.74 2.29 -52.60
N SER A 893 -25.86 1.01 -52.23
CA SER A 893 -26.87 -0.08 -52.24
C SER A 893 -26.55 -1.05 -51.05
N ALA A 894 -27.38 -1.97 -50.57
CA ALA A 894 -27.91 -3.24 -51.13
C ALA A 894 -26.80 -4.27 -51.53
N THR A 895 -26.88 -5.58 -51.23
CA THR A 895 -28.02 -6.50 -50.90
C THR A 895 -27.44 -7.68 -50.06
N SER A 896 -27.95 -8.24 -48.95
CA SER A 896 -29.28 -8.62 -48.40
C SER A 896 -29.77 -10.04 -48.74
N SER A 897 -30.07 -10.87 -47.72
CA SER A 897 -30.95 -12.09 -47.67
C SER A 897 -30.87 -12.68 -46.24
N SER A 898 -31.86 -13.33 -45.60
CA SER A 898 -33.18 -13.88 -46.02
C SER A 898 -34.29 -13.54 -44.98
N SER A 899 -35.53 -14.05 -45.14
CA SER A 899 -36.72 -13.48 -44.45
C SER A 899 -37.92 -14.45 -44.17
N VAL A 900 -38.68 -14.11 -43.10
CA VAL A 900 -40.14 -14.31 -42.76
C VAL A 900 -40.91 -15.63 -43.07
N VAL A 901 -41.83 -16.03 -42.15
CA VAL A 901 -43.30 -16.25 -42.40
C VAL A 901 -44.15 -16.44 -41.11
N SER A 902 -45.48 -16.36 -41.28
CA SER A 902 -46.55 -16.01 -40.31
C SER A 902 -47.28 -17.12 -39.50
N SER A 903 -47.76 -16.74 -38.30
CA SER A 903 -49.13 -16.92 -37.71
C SER A 903 -49.84 -18.29 -37.52
N SER A 904 -50.40 -18.56 -36.31
CA SER A 904 -51.86 -18.38 -35.95
C SER A 904 -52.40 -19.29 -34.80
N PHE A 905 -53.50 -18.85 -34.14
CA PHE A 905 -54.34 -19.48 -33.06
C PHE A 905 -53.65 -19.83 -31.71
N SER A 906 -54.07 -19.36 -30.52
CA SER A 906 -55.37 -19.42 -29.79
C SER A 906 -55.68 -20.82 -29.21
N SER A 907 -55.51 -21.11 -27.90
CA SER A 907 -56.25 -20.63 -26.69
C SER A 907 -57.63 -21.31 -26.54
N THR A 908 -58.25 -21.50 -25.35
CA THR A 908 -58.21 -20.79 -24.04
C THR A 908 -57.62 -21.70 -22.91
N ALA A 909 -57.89 -21.66 -21.58
CA ALA A 909 -58.88 -21.05 -20.66
C ALA A 909 -58.33 -20.86 -19.21
N ALA A 910 -59.15 -20.43 -18.24
CA ALA A 910 -58.79 -20.21 -16.83
C ALA A 910 -59.95 -20.41 -15.83
N THR A 911 -59.65 -20.80 -14.58
CA THR A 911 -60.47 -20.66 -13.34
C THR A 911 -59.57 -21.00 -12.14
N SER A 912 -59.69 -20.43 -10.92
CA SER A 912 -60.80 -19.69 -10.32
C SER A 912 -60.33 -18.55 -9.40
N SER A 913 -61.17 -17.52 -9.25
CA SER A 913 -61.06 -16.45 -8.26
C SER A 913 -62.46 -16.08 -7.74
N SER A 914 -62.61 -15.77 -6.44
CA SER A 914 -63.41 -14.62 -5.94
C SER A 914 -63.65 -14.60 -4.42
N SER A 915 -63.32 -13.43 -3.86
CA SER A 915 -63.82 -12.76 -2.64
C SER A 915 -65.27 -13.02 -2.19
N VAL A 916 -65.61 -12.77 -0.91
CA VAL A 916 -66.35 -11.54 -0.45
C VAL A 916 -66.59 -11.44 1.09
N VAL A 917 -66.79 -10.19 1.56
CA VAL A 917 -67.49 -9.67 2.78
C VAL A 917 -67.03 -9.98 4.22
N SER A 918 -67.23 -8.96 5.07
CA SER A 918 -67.03 -8.91 6.53
C SER A 918 -68.34 -9.16 7.30
N SER A 919 -68.27 -9.56 8.59
CA SER A 919 -69.19 -9.04 9.63
C SER A 919 -68.79 -9.39 11.07
N SER A 920 -69.14 -8.47 11.97
CA SER A 920 -68.85 -8.33 13.40
C SER A 920 -69.46 -9.36 14.38
N SER A 921 -69.02 -9.25 15.65
CA SER A 921 -69.69 -9.59 16.94
C SER A 921 -69.18 -10.85 17.68
N SER A 922 -69.06 -10.93 19.01
CA SER A 922 -68.83 -9.98 20.15
C SER A 922 -68.95 -10.76 21.49
N SER A 923 -68.38 -10.24 22.60
CA SER A 923 -68.58 -10.70 24.00
C SER A 923 -67.82 -11.98 24.45
N SER A 924 -67.31 -12.12 25.69
CA SER A 924 -67.15 -11.14 26.80
C SER A 924 -66.16 -11.58 27.90
N VAL A 925 -65.48 -10.58 28.48
CA VAL A 925 -64.87 -10.39 29.83
C VAL A 925 -65.34 -11.29 31.01
N PRO A 926 -64.58 -11.45 32.15
CA PRO A 926 -63.67 -10.44 32.73
C PRO A 926 -62.33 -10.88 33.39
N SER A 927 -61.58 -9.81 33.75
CA SER A 927 -60.31 -9.67 34.46
C SER A 927 -60.22 -10.22 35.88
N THR A 928 -58.99 -10.45 36.36
CA THR A 928 -58.40 -10.10 37.70
C THR A 928 -57.02 -10.79 37.84
N SER A 929 -56.08 -10.44 38.71
CA SER A 929 -55.40 -9.18 39.05
C SER A 929 -54.42 -9.48 40.21
N SER A 930 -53.12 -9.26 39.99
CA SER A 930 -52.14 -8.83 41.01
C SER A 930 -51.50 -9.82 42.03
N SER A 931 -50.24 -9.50 42.36
CA SER A 931 -49.55 -9.64 43.66
C SER A 931 -48.80 -10.95 44.03
N SER A 932 -47.48 -10.89 43.83
CA SER A 932 -46.42 -10.91 44.87
C SER A 932 -46.30 -12.03 45.93
N SER A 933 -45.04 -12.42 46.19
CA SER A 933 -44.52 -12.99 47.47
C SER A 933 -44.84 -14.47 47.79
N SER A 934 -44.01 -15.25 48.49
CA SER A 934 -42.61 -15.06 48.97
C SER A 934 -41.98 -16.33 49.61
N VAL A 935 -40.64 -16.35 49.69
CA VAL A 935 -39.71 -16.97 50.71
C VAL A 935 -39.62 -18.50 50.99
N VAL A 936 -38.41 -18.85 51.47
CA VAL A 936 -37.93 -19.96 52.36
C VAL A 936 -37.86 -21.46 51.92
N ALA A 937 -36.64 -21.83 51.50
CA ALA A 937 -35.64 -22.58 52.32
C ALA A 937 -35.62 -24.13 52.42
N SER A 938 -34.49 -24.68 51.92
CA SER A 938 -33.51 -25.55 52.64
C SER A 938 -33.80 -27.03 52.96
N SER A 939 -32.96 -27.92 52.41
CA SER A 939 -32.29 -29.10 53.04
C SER A 939 -31.68 -30.01 51.95
N THR A 940 -30.54 -30.74 52.07
CA THR A 940 -29.42 -30.73 53.05
C THR A 940 -28.14 -31.34 52.42
N SER A 941 -26.99 -31.13 53.08
CA SER A 941 -25.71 -31.88 53.07
C SER A 941 -25.78 -33.42 52.87
N SER A 942 -24.75 -34.18 52.45
CA SER A 942 -23.39 -33.95 51.86
C SER A 942 -22.85 -35.33 51.31
N THR A 943 -21.59 -35.82 51.25
CA THR A 943 -20.27 -35.52 51.88
C THR A 943 -19.10 -36.31 51.23
N ALA A 944 -17.86 -35.82 51.41
CA ALA A 944 -16.58 -36.57 51.49
C ALA A 944 -15.88 -37.16 50.23
N SER A 945 -14.54 -37.28 50.35
CA SER A 945 -13.58 -38.02 49.51
C SER A 945 -12.86 -39.05 50.41
N PRO A 946 -12.32 -40.17 49.91
CA PRO A 946 -10.84 -40.24 49.80
C PRO A 946 -10.23 -41.17 48.71
N SER A 947 -9.09 -40.72 48.17
CA SER A 947 -7.80 -41.44 48.01
C SER A 947 -7.62 -42.84 47.35
N THR A 948 -6.51 -42.90 46.58
CA THR A 948 -5.44 -43.94 46.49
C THR A 948 -5.37 -45.05 45.40
N THR A 949 -4.18 -45.08 44.79
CA THR A 949 -3.34 -46.21 44.28
C THR A 949 -3.65 -46.97 42.97
N SER A 950 -2.89 -46.55 41.94
CA SER A 950 -1.85 -47.35 41.25
C SER A 950 -2.18 -48.63 40.47
N SER A 951 -1.86 -48.62 39.17
CA SER A 951 -0.79 -49.44 38.57
C SER A 951 -0.41 -48.92 37.16
N ALA A 952 0.79 -49.26 36.67
CA ALA A 952 1.30 -48.84 35.36
C ALA A 952 1.88 -50.02 34.58
N VAL A 953 1.82 -49.94 33.25
CA VAL A 953 2.56 -50.77 32.28
C VAL A 953 2.93 -49.88 31.08
N SER A 954 3.93 -50.30 30.28
CA SER A 954 4.73 -49.40 29.43
C SER A 954 4.86 -49.91 27.98
N SER A 955 5.58 -49.13 27.15
CA SER A 955 6.20 -49.52 25.86
C SER A 955 5.24 -49.80 24.67
N SER A 956 5.63 -49.66 23.39
CA SER A 956 6.77 -48.93 22.75
C SER A 956 6.74 -49.04 21.22
N SER A 957 7.06 -47.96 20.49
CA SER A 957 7.53 -47.99 19.08
C SER A 957 8.01 -46.57 18.70
N SER A 958 9.30 -46.24 18.53
CA SER A 958 10.35 -46.72 17.60
C SER A 958 10.46 -45.82 16.35
N SER A 959 11.62 -45.20 16.16
CA SER A 959 11.90 -44.21 15.11
C SER A 959 12.53 -44.82 13.84
N SER A 960 12.46 -44.07 12.73
CA SER A 960 13.27 -44.24 11.51
C SER A 960 13.37 -42.87 10.80
N ALA A 961 14.41 -42.63 10.00
CA ALA A 961 14.81 -41.27 9.61
C ALA A 961 15.51 -41.15 8.24
N SER A 962 15.66 -39.90 7.77
CA SER A 962 16.29 -39.45 6.51
C SER A 962 15.48 -39.72 5.23
N SER A 963 15.54 -38.89 4.18
CA SER A 963 16.52 -37.83 3.85
C SER A 963 15.94 -36.74 2.91
N THR A 964 16.59 -35.58 2.78
CA THR A 964 16.31 -34.56 1.73
C THR A 964 17.60 -33.98 1.12
N THR A 965 17.52 -33.52 -0.13
CA THR A 965 18.63 -32.92 -0.90
C THR A 965 18.24 -31.55 -1.46
N PRO A 966 19.15 -30.55 -1.51
CA PRO A 966 18.83 -29.19 -1.93
C PRO A 966 18.90 -28.99 -3.46
N SER A 967 17.99 -28.17 -4.00
CA SER A 967 17.93 -27.75 -5.40
C SER A 967 18.38 -26.30 -5.61
N THR A 968 18.88 -25.97 -6.80
CA THR A 968 19.55 -24.69 -7.12
C THR A 968 18.67 -23.77 -7.97
N SER A 969 18.72 -22.46 -7.76
CA SER A 969 17.96 -21.45 -8.51
C SER A 969 18.79 -20.77 -9.60
N THR A 970 18.36 -20.85 -10.86
CA THR A 970 18.98 -20.20 -12.04
C THR A 970 18.18 -18.98 -12.52
N SER A 971 18.83 -18.08 -13.27
CA SER A 971 18.20 -16.95 -13.95
C SER A 971 17.14 -17.43 -14.94
N SER A 972 15.98 -16.76 -15.00
CA SER A 972 14.88 -17.13 -15.89
C SER A 972 15.07 -16.65 -17.33
N THR A 973 14.82 -17.57 -18.26
CA THR A 973 14.60 -17.37 -19.69
C THR A 973 13.41 -18.22 -20.08
N LEU A 974 12.65 -17.86 -21.12
CA LEU A 974 11.42 -18.59 -21.52
C LEU A 974 11.65 -20.10 -21.62
N ALA A 975 10.95 -20.87 -20.78
CA ALA A 975 11.12 -22.32 -20.67
C ALA A 975 9.85 -23.01 -20.13
N HIS A 976 9.72 -24.31 -20.40
CA HIS A 976 8.74 -25.17 -19.72
C HIS A 976 9.15 -25.30 -18.25
N LYS A 977 8.24 -24.96 -17.33
CA LYS A 977 8.58 -24.88 -15.90
C LYS A 977 8.58 -26.26 -15.26
N PRO A 978 9.71 -26.79 -14.76
CA PRO A 978 9.74 -28.19 -14.31
C PRO A 978 8.85 -28.48 -13.09
N THR A 979 8.59 -27.46 -12.26
CA THR A 979 7.85 -27.61 -11.01
C THR A 979 7.12 -26.31 -10.68
N VAL A 980 5.84 -26.41 -10.35
CA VAL A 980 4.94 -25.34 -9.92
C VAL A 980 4.30 -25.82 -8.63
N SER A 981 5.04 -25.69 -7.52
CA SER A 981 4.78 -26.38 -6.26
C SER A 981 3.33 -26.21 -5.79
N PRO A 982 2.59 -27.31 -5.48
CA PRO A 982 3.07 -28.69 -5.25
C PRO A 982 3.22 -29.57 -6.51
N TYR A 983 2.92 -29.07 -7.70
CA TYR A 983 2.87 -29.87 -8.92
C TYR A 983 4.21 -29.97 -9.65
N THR A 984 4.43 -31.08 -10.35
CA THR A 984 5.56 -31.32 -11.26
C THR A 984 5.06 -31.45 -12.70
N LEU A 985 5.80 -30.92 -13.67
CA LEU A 985 5.46 -31.03 -15.10
C LEU A 985 5.47 -32.50 -15.54
N VAL A 986 4.33 -32.99 -16.06
CA VAL A 986 4.19 -34.32 -16.65
C VAL A 986 4.60 -34.29 -18.13
N GLY A 987 4.26 -33.20 -18.82
CA GLY A 987 4.57 -32.98 -20.23
C GLY A 987 3.40 -32.33 -20.98
N CYS A 988 3.51 -32.28 -22.31
CA CYS A 988 2.43 -31.81 -23.17
C CYS A 988 1.47 -32.97 -23.49
N TYR A 989 0.15 -32.74 -23.45
CA TYR A 989 -0.89 -33.74 -23.69
C TYR A 989 -1.91 -33.25 -24.71
N THR A 990 -2.55 -34.17 -25.43
CA THR A 990 -3.68 -33.86 -26.31
C THR A 990 -4.98 -33.82 -25.50
N GLU A 991 -5.94 -33.05 -26.01
CA GLU A 991 -7.35 -33.25 -25.66
C GLU A 991 -7.82 -34.67 -26.00
N GLY A 992 -8.92 -35.09 -25.38
CA GLY A 992 -9.56 -36.37 -25.68
C GLY A 992 -10.32 -36.35 -27.00
N THR A 993 -10.76 -37.52 -27.47
CA THR A 993 -11.51 -37.65 -28.72
C THR A 993 -12.95 -37.15 -28.56
N GLY A 994 -13.12 -35.83 -28.69
CA GLY A 994 -14.40 -35.13 -28.49
C GLY A 994 -14.70 -34.73 -27.05
N VAL A 995 -13.72 -34.80 -26.14
CA VAL A 995 -13.84 -34.46 -24.72
C VAL A 995 -12.59 -33.74 -24.21
N ARG A 996 -12.72 -32.90 -23.18
CA ARG A 996 -11.59 -32.21 -22.56
C ARG A 996 -10.61 -33.19 -21.88
N ALA A 997 -9.31 -32.92 -21.91
CA ALA A 997 -8.32 -33.77 -21.23
C ALA A 997 -8.49 -33.77 -19.70
N LEU A 998 -8.76 -32.60 -19.13
CA LEU A 998 -9.18 -32.37 -17.74
C LEU A 998 -10.53 -31.62 -17.75
N SER A 999 -11.49 -32.03 -16.92
CA SER A 999 -12.89 -31.59 -17.04
C SER A 999 -13.63 -31.32 -15.72
N ALA A 1000 -12.94 -31.33 -14.57
CA ALA A 1000 -13.59 -31.15 -13.26
C ALA A 1000 -13.84 -29.67 -12.92
N SER A 1001 -12.89 -28.80 -13.27
CA SER A 1001 -13.02 -27.33 -13.13
C SER A 1001 -12.15 -26.64 -14.17
N SER A 1002 -12.51 -25.41 -14.58
CA SER A 1002 -11.76 -24.64 -15.56
C SER A 1002 -12.10 -23.15 -15.53
N TYR A 1003 -11.13 -22.30 -15.89
CA TYR A 1003 -11.37 -20.88 -16.17
C TYR A 1003 -10.44 -20.39 -17.28
N ALA A 1004 -10.80 -19.26 -17.90
CA ALA A 1004 -9.93 -18.52 -18.80
C ALA A 1004 -9.83 -17.08 -18.31
N SER A 1005 -8.63 -16.48 -18.38
CA SER A 1005 -8.37 -15.16 -17.78
C SER A 1005 -7.96 -14.07 -18.77
N GLY A 1006 -7.93 -14.39 -20.07
CA GLY A 1006 -7.47 -13.48 -21.11
C GLY A 1006 -5.97 -13.20 -20.97
N ASP A 1007 -5.62 -12.01 -20.50
CA ASP A 1007 -4.26 -11.46 -20.53
C ASP A 1007 -3.44 -11.72 -19.24
N SER A 1008 -3.94 -12.52 -18.30
CA SER A 1008 -3.38 -12.65 -16.94
C SER A 1008 -2.99 -14.07 -16.49
N MET A 1009 -3.00 -15.06 -17.38
CA MET A 1009 -2.76 -16.46 -16.99
C MET A 1009 -1.29 -16.71 -16.64
N THR A 1010 -1.03 -17.41 -15.54
CA THR A 1010 0.28 -18.00 -15.22
C THR A 1010 0.09 -19.43 -14.72
N LEU A 1011 1.17 -20.22 -14.74
CA LEU A 1011 1.13 -21.57 -14.20
C LEU A 1011 0.82 -21.59 -12.69
N GLU A 1012 1.26 -20.58 -11.92
CA GLU A 1012 0.94 -20.43 -10.49
C GLU A 1012 -0.55 -20.16 -10.29
N ALA A 1013 -1.13 -19.28 -11.10
CA ALA A 1013 -2.55 -18.95 -11.01
C ALA A 1013 -3.39 -20.22 -11.28
N CYS A 1014 -3.03 -20.98 -12.31
CA CYS A 1014 -3.67 -22.26 -12.61
C CYS A 1014 -3.44 -23.32 -11.52
N ALA A 1015 -2.22 -23.45 -10.98
CA ALA A 1015 -1.89 -24.35 -9.89
C ALA A 1015 -2.63 -24.03 -8.58
N ALA A 1016 -2.82 -22.75 -8.28
CA ALA A 1016 -3.55 -22.26 -7.12
C ALA A 1016 -5.06 -22.49 -7.27
N PHE A 1017 -5.63 -22.17 -8.43
CA PHE A 1017 -7.04 -22.46 -8.75
C PHE A 1017 -7.34 -23.96 -8.69
N CYS A 1018 -6.46 -24.78 -9.28
CA CYS A 1018 -6.60 -26.23 -9.28
C CYS A 1018 -6.06 -26.91 -8.01
N SER A 1019 -5.71 -26.17 -6.94
CA SER A 1019 -4.99 -26.70 -5.75
C SER A 1019 -5.68 -27.86 -5.03
N SER A 1020 -6.99 -28.08 -5.22
CA SER A 1020 -7.75 -29.22 -4.71
C SER A 1020 -7.71 -30.48 -5.58
N TYR A 1021 -7.12 -30.44 -6.78
CA TYR A 1021 -7.15 -31.52 -7.78
C TYR A 1021 -5.77 -32.16 -7.98
N ARG A 1022 -5.74 -33.43 -8.40
CA ARG A 1022 -4.48 -34.16 -8.63
C ARG A 1022 -3.70 -33.64 -9.84
N TYR A 1023 -4.39 -33.12 -10.87
CA TYR A 1023 -3.78 -32.45 -12.02
C TYR A 1023 -4.32 -31.03 -12.20
N PHE A 1024 -3.43 -30.17 -12.73
CA PHE A 1024 -3.82 -29.00 -13.50
C PHE A 1024 -3.19 -29.07 -14.90
N GLY A 1025 -3.72 -28.31 -15.85
CA GLY A 1025 -3.02 -28.01 -17.07
C GLY A 1025 -3.44 -26.68 -17.67
N ALA A 1026 -2.51 -26.03 -18.36
CA ALA A 1026 -2.77 -24.79 -19.08
C ALA A 1026 -2.89 -25.05 -20.59
N GLU A 1027 -3.84 -24.37 -21.25
CA GLU A 1027 -4.06 -24.43 -22.69
C GLU A 1027 -4.12 -23.01 -23.28
N TYR A 1028 -3.78 -22.89 -24.57
CA TYR A 1028 -4.06 -21.72 -25.40
C TYR A 1028 -3.63 -20.37 -24.77
N ALA A 1029 -2.46 -20.36 -24.13
CA ALA A 1029 -1.86 -19.22 -23.40
C ALA A 1029 -2.64 -18.65 -22.19
N SER A 1030 -3.93 -18.97 -22.07
CA SER A 1030 -4.91 -18.15 -21.33
C SER A 1030 -6.02 -18.95 -20.63
N GLU A 1031 -6.06 -20.26 -20.84
CA GLU A 1031 -7.05 -21.19 -20.27
C GLU A 1031 -6.39 -22.14 -19.27
N CYS A 1032 -7.12 -22.51 -18.21
CA CYS A 1032 -6.68 -23.41 -17.14
C CYS A 1032 -7.75 -24.48 -16.90
N TYR A 1033 -7.32 -25.73 -16.73
CA TYR A 1033 -8.16 -26.90 -16.53
C TYR A 1033 -7.66 -27.75 -15.36
N CYS A 1034 -8.59 -28.30 -14.56
CA CYS A 1034 -8.31 -29.13 -13.38
C CYS A 1034 -9.00 -30.50 -13.45
N GLY A 1035 -8.43 -31.50 -12.78
CA GLY A 1035 -9.11 -32.77 -12.53
C GLY A 1035 -8.21 -33.84 -11.90
N ASP A 1036 -8.82 -34.90 -11.37
CA ASP A 1036 -8.10 -35.99 -10.69
C ASP A 1036 -7.73 -37.16 -11.61
N THR A 1037 -8.31 -37.17 -12.82
CA THR A 1037 -8.07 -38.14 -13.89
C THR A 1037 -7.98 -37.42 -15.23
N LEU A 1038 -7.23 -38.00 -16.16
CA LEU A 1038 -7.25 -37.61 -17.57
C LEU A 1038 -8.34 -38.40 -18.30
N ALA A 1039 -8.97 -37.79 -19.30
CA ALA A 1039 -9.81 -38.53 -20.25
C ALA A 1039 -9.03 -39.70 -20.88
N SER A 1040 -9.62 -40.89 -20.94
CA SER A 1040 -8.94 -42.13 -21.39
C SER A 1040 -8.44 -42.12 -22.84
N SER A 1041 -8.90 -41.15 -23.64
CA SER A 1041 -8.46 -40.87 -25.01
C SER A 1041 -7.38 -39.78 -25.13
N SER A 1042 -7.00 -39.11 -24.03
CA SER A 1042 -5.89 -38.15 -24.01
C SER A 1042 -4.55 -38.88 -24.12
N ALA A 1043 -3.63 -38.34 -24.90
CA ALA A 1043 -2.32 -38.94 -25.13
C ALA A 1043 -1.18 -37.92 -24.95
N ALA A 1044 -0.01 -38.39 -24.54
CA ALA A 1044 1.18 -37.55 -24.44
C ALA A 1044 1.64 -37.10 -25.85
N ALA A 1045 1.94 -35.81 -25.98
CA ALA A 1045 2.48 -35.16 -27.17
C ALA A 1045 3.97 -34.79 -26.95
N PRO A 1046 4.72 -34.45 -28.01
CA PRO A 1046 6.05 -33.85 -27.86
C PRO A 1046 5.95 -32.58 -27.00
N LEU A 1047 6.85 -32.40 -26.03
CA LEU A 1047 6.78 -31.24 -25.11
C LEU A 1047 6.76 -29.89 -25.86
N ALA A 1048 7.51 -29.81 -26.96
CA ALA A 1048 7.59 -28.63 -27.82
C ALA A 1048 6.30 -28.30 -28.60
N ASP A 1049 5.27 -29.15 -28.57
CA ASP A 1049 3.93 -28.81 -29.10
C ASP A 1049 3.21 -27.79 -28.21
N CYS A 1050 3.55 -27.71 -26.91
CA CYS A 1050 2.98 -26.76 -25.94
C CYS A 1050 3.72 -25.41 -26.02
N SER A 1051 3.71 -24.77 -27.20
CA SER A 1051 4.65 -23.69 -27.53
C SER A 1051 4.14 -22.25 -27.30
N MET A 1052 2.98 -22.05 -26.65
CA MET A 1052 2.43 -20.71 -26.40
C MET A 1052 2.88 -20.17 -25.04
N PRO A 1053 3.51 -18.97 -24.95
CA PRO A 1053 3.80 -18.33 -23.67
C PRO A 1053 2.53 -18.03 -22.88
N CYS A 1054 2.58 -18.10 -21.55
CA CYS A 1054 1.47 -17.70 -20.67
C CYS A 1054 1.18 -16.20 -20.82
N SER A 1055 -0.10 -15.82 -20.91
CA SER A 1055 -0.48 -14.42 -21.18
C SER A 1055 -0.07 -13.45 -20.06
N GLY A 1056 -0.17 -13.89 -18.80
CA GLY A 1056 0.32 -13.16 -17.62
C GLY A 1056 1.80 -13.39 -17.28
N ASN A 1057 2.50 -14.31 -17.95
CA ASN A 1057 3.92 -14.58 -17.72
C ASN A 1057 4.67 -14.99 -19.01
N PRO A 1058 5.32 -14.05 -19.72
CA PRO A 1058 6.00 -14.32 -20.98
C PRO A 1058 7.31 -15.11 -20.84
N PHE A 1059 7.66 -15.60 -19.64
CA PHE A 1059 8.83 -16.44 -19.37
C PHE A 1059 8.48 -17.93 -19.15
N GLU A 1060 7.21 -18.30 -19.26
CA GLU A 1060 6.72 -19.66 -19.06
C GLU A 1060 5.74 -20.04 -20.19
N TYR A 1061 5.64 -21.34 -20.48
CA TYR A 1061 4.68 -21.86 -21.46
C TYR A 1061 3.36 -22.27 -20.79
N CYS A 1062 2.27 -22.08 -21.52
CA CYS A 1062 0.90 -22.43 -21.13
C CYS A 1062 0.21 -23.16 -22.30
N GLY A 1063 0.79 -24.29 -22.71
CA GLY A 1063 0.17 -25.16 -23.71
C GLY A 1063 0.19 -24.62 -25.14
N ALA A 1064 -0.75 -25.10 -25.96
CA ALA A 1064 -1.13 -24.55 -27.26
C ALA A 1064 -2.55 -25.05 -27.63
N GLY A 1065 -3.06 -24.73 -28.83
CA GLY A 1065 -4.40 -25.20 -29.24
C GLY A 1065 -4.48 -26.73 -29.40
N ASN A 1066 -5.38 -27.37 -28.65
CA ASN A 1066 -5.49 -28.82 -28.45
C ASN A 1066 -4.22 -29.44 -27.85
N ARG A 1067 -3.55 -28.69 -26.96
CA ARG A 1067 -2.28 -29.05 -26.30
C ARG A 1067 -2.25 -28.52 -24.87
N LEU A 1068 -2.62 -29.38 -23.93
CA LEU A 1068 -2.61 -29.10 -22.51
C LEU A 1068 -1.19 -29.31 -21.95
N GLU A 1069 -0.59 -28.29 -21.34
CA GLU A 1069 0.66 -28.43 -20.60
C GLU A 1069 0.36 -28.92 -19.18
N LEU A 1070 0.56 -30.22 -18.95
CA LEU A 1070 -0.01 -30.96 -17.82
C LEU A 1070 0.94 -31.04 -16.64
N TYR A 1071 0.41 -30.78 -15.45
CA TYR A 1071 1.09 -30.77 -14.17
C TYR A 1071 0.40 -31.72 -13.17
N LEU A 1072 1.19 -32.50 -12.42
CA LEU A 1072 0.73 -33.51 -11.45
C LEU A 1072 1.21 -33.18 -10.04
N ASN A 1073 0.27 -33.11 -9.08
CA ASN A 1073 0.58 -33.11 -7.67
C ASN A 1073 0.76 -34.55 -7.20
N ASN A 1074 1.97 -34.90 -6.77
CA ASN A 1074 2.37 -36.26 -6.43
C ASN A 1074 2.24 -36.57 -4.92
N ALA A 1075 1.63 -35.67 -4.14
CA ALA A 1075 1.57 -35.73 -2.67
C ALA A 1075 0.20 -36.15 -2.10
N THR A 1076 -0.79 -36.49 -2.94
CA THR A 1076 -2.20 -36.58 -2.54
C THR A 1076 -2.70 -37.98 -2.16
N VAL A 1077 -2.80 -38.21 -0.85
CA VAL A 1077 -4.01 -38.72 -0.18
C VAL A 1077 -4.09 -37.87 1.11
N VAL A 1078 -5.08 -37.01 1.33
CA VAL A 1078 -6.51 -37.28 1.53
C VAL A 1078 -7.39 -36.27 0.74
N PRO A 1079 -8.63 -36.63 0.32
CA PRO A 1079 -9.52 -35.72 -0.41
C PRO A 1079 -10.10 -34.59 0.45
N SER A 1080 -10.36 -33.44 -0.16
CA SER A 1080 -11.13 -32.32 0.43
C SER A 1080 -12.55 -32.16 -0.14
N GLY A 1081 -12.93 -33.01 -1.10
CA GLY A 1081 -14.30 -33.17 -1.58
C GLY A 1081 -14.90 -34.51 -1.13
N PRO A 1082 -16.21 -34.72 -1.35
CA PRO A 1082 -16.83 -36.04 -1.17
C PRO A 1082 -16.16 -37.10 -2.04
N THR A 1083 -16.15 -38.35 -1.57
CA THR A 1083 -15.54 -39.47 -2.29
C THR A 1083 -16.35 -40.75 -2.22
N GLN A 1084 -15.92 -41.74 -2.98
CA GLN A 1084 -16.47 -43.09 -2.93
C GLN A 1084 -15.47 -44.01 -2.20
N PRO A 1085 -15.73 -44.41 -0.95
CA PRO A 1085 -14.83 -45.31 -0.22
C PRO A 1085 -14.59 -46.61 -0.97
N ALA A 1086 -13.35 -47.10 -0.99
CA ALA A 1086 -13.03 -48.36 -1.68
C ALA A 1086 -13.70 -49.59 -1.03
N ALA A 1087 -14.13 -49.50 0.23
CA ALA A 1087 -14.95 -50.48 0.92
C ALA A 1087 -15.74 -49.83 2.08
N VAL A 1088 -16.95 -50.33 2.34
CA VAL A 1088 -17.84 -49.90 3.43
C VAL A 1088 -18.44 -51.13 4.11
N ALA A 1089 -18.31 -51.23 5.44
CA ALA A 1089 -18.96 -52.23 6.30
C ALA A 1089 -18.91 -53.71 5.85
N GLY A 1090 -17.89 -54.12 5.07
CA GLY A 1090 -17.73 -55.49 4.55
C GLY A 1090 -18.10 -55.67 3.07
N TYR A 1091 -18.46 -54.60 2.37
CA TYR A 1091 -18.63 -54.55 0.92
C TYR A 1091 -17.51 -53.73 0.28
N ALA A 1092 -17.02 -54.12 -0.89
CA ALA A 1092 -16.08 -53.36 -1.71
C ALA A 1092 -16.82 -52.49 -2.74
N TRP A 1093 -16.21 -51.39 -3.17
CA TRP A 1093 -16.75 -50.56 -4.26
C TRP A 1093 -16.81 -51.35 -5.56
N TYR A 1094 -17.99 -51.39 -6.18
CA TYR A 1094 -18.27 -52.20 -7.38
C TYR A 1094 -18.44 -51.35 -8.66
N GLY A 1095 -18.61 -50.03 -8.52
CA GLY A 1095 -18.71 -49.08 -9.62
C GLY A 1095 -20.10 -48.44 -9.73
N CYS A 1096 -20.17 -47.29 -10.39
CA CYS A 1096 -21.45 -46.63 -10.66
C CYS A 1096 -22.30 -47.45 -11.65
N ARG A 1097 -23.62 -47.55 -11.40
CA ARG A 1097 -24.55 -48.34 -12.22
C ARG A 1097 -25.78 -47.55 -12.62
N THR A 1098 -26.26 -47.76 -13.85
CA THR A 1098 -27.56 -47.24 -14.29
C THR A 1098 -28.70 -48.02 -13.68
N GLU A 1099 -29.88 -47.41 -13.70
CA GLU A 1099 -31.13 -48.13 -13.50
C GLU A 1099 -31.40 -49.20 -14.58
N GLY A 1100 -32.31 -50.14 -14.26
CA GLY A 1100 -32.74 -51.20 -15.17
C GLY A 1100 -33.79 -50.73 -16.18
N THR A 1101 -33.80 -51.30 -17.39
CA THR A 1101 -34.66 -50.84 -18.51
C THR A 1101 -36.16 -51.02 -18.27
N ALA A 1102 -36.56 -51.71 -17.19
CA ALA A 1102 -37.95 -51.92 -16.80
C ALA A 1102 -38.20 -51.76 -15.28
N GLY A 1103 -37.28 -51.16 -14.52
CA GLY A 1103 -37.41 -50.97 -13.06
C GLY A 1103 -36.07 -50.95 -12.32
N ARG A 1104 -36.14 -50.90 -10.98
CA ARG A 1104 -34.98 -50.74 -10.09
C ARG A 1104 -33.89 -51.81 -10.33
N ALA A 1105 -32.64 -51.37 -10.48
CA ALA A 1105 -31.46 -52.19 -10.72
C ALA A 1105 -31.20 -53.20 -9.58
N LEU A 1106 -31.42 -52.76 -8.34
CA LEU A 1106 -31.50 -53.60 -7.15
C LEU A 1106 -32.91 -53.44 -6.56
N SER A 1107 -33.62 -54.55 -6.37
CA SER A 1107 -35.08 -54.55 -6.16
C SER A 1107 -35.59 -55.55 -5.12
N ALA A 1108 -34.69 -56.15 -4.32
CA ALA A 1108 -35.09 -57.12 -3.29
C ALA A 1108 -35.57 -56.46 -1.99
N ALA A 1109 -34.90 -55.37 -1.57
CA ALA A 1109 -35.31 -54.52 -0.47
C ALA A 1109 -34.85 -53.07 -0.70
N SER A 1110 -35.53 -52.10 -0.09
CA SER A 1110 -35.15 -50.68 -0.17
C SER A 1110 -35.75 -49.84 0.96
N TYR A 1111 -35.11 -48.73 1.30
CA TYR A 1111 -35.68 -47.65 2.12
C TYR A 1111 -35.14 -46.28 1.68
N ALA A 1112 -35.72 -45.21 2.21
CA ALA A 1112 -35.21 -43.85 2.06
C ALA A 1112 -35.34 -43.09 3.39
N ALA A 1113 -34.35 -42.27 3.72
CA ALA A 1113 -34.33 -41.40 4.89
C ALA A 1113 -33.36 -40.22 4.67
N ASP A 1114 -33.66 -39.07 5.27
CA ASP A 1114 -32.87 -37.84 5.09
C ASP A 1114 -31.52 -37.84 5.85
N ASP A 1115 -31.12 -38.98 6.42
CA ASP A 1115 -29.89 -39.23 7.18
C ASP A 1115 -29.10 -40.49 6.72
N VAL A 1116 -29.34 -40.97 5.49
CA VAL A 1116 -28.63 -42.14 4.93
C VAL A 1116 -27.12 -41.89 4.74
N THR A 1117 -26.30 -42.85 5.18
CA THR A 1117 -24.86 -42.98 4.89
C THR A 1117 -24.62 -44.31 4.17
N LEU A 1118 -23.42 -44.54 3.66
CA LEU A 1118 -23.10 -45.84 3.06
C LEU A 1118 -23.10 -46.96 4.10
N GLU A 1119 -22.71 -46.71 5.36
CA GLU A 1119 -22.81 -47.72 6.42
C GLU A 1119 -24.25 -48.06 6.79
N SER A 1120 -25.16 -47.07 6.86
CA SER A 1120 -26.56 -47.37 7.20
C SER A 1120 -27.24 -48.15 6.07
N CYS A 1121 -26.90 -47.86 4.81
CA CYS A 1121 -27.34 -48.67 3.67
C CYS A 1121 -26.73 -50.08 3.68
N ALA A 1122 -25.42 -50.22 3.92
CA ALA A 1122 -24.73 -51.51 4.03
C ALA A 1122 -25.28 -52.39 5.18
N ALA A 1123 -25.60 -51.78 6.32
CA ALA A 1123 -26.18 -52.45 7.48
C ALA A 1123 -27.63 -52.90 7.24
N PHE A 1124 -28.43 -52.11 6.50
CA PHE A 1124 -29.77 -52.52 6.07
C PHE A 1124 -29.72 -53.66 5.05
N CYS A 1125 -28.80 -53.59 4.09
CA CYS A 1125 -28.62 -54.61 3.07
C CYS A 1125 -27.76 -55.81 3.51
N ALA A 1126 -27.49 -55.98 4.81
CA ALA A 1126 -26.52 -56.93 5.34
C ALA A 1126 -26.73 -58.41 4.96
N ASP A 1127 -27.92 -58.83 4.54
CA ASP A 1127 -28.21 -60.20 4.07
C ASP A 1127 -28.01 -60.41 2.56
N TYR A 1128 -27.77 -59.36 1.78
CA TYR A 1128 -27.67 -59.40 0.30
C TYR A 1128 -26.22 -59.37 -0.21
N THR A 1129 -26.05 -59.68 -1.50
CA THR A 1129 -24.76 -59.64 -2.22
C THR A 1129 -24.36 -58.21 -2.62
N TYR A 1130 -25.33 -57.37 -2.99
CA TYR A 1130 -25.12 -55.98 -3.37
C TYR A 1130 -26.00 -55.02 -2.55
N PHE A 1131 -25.43 -53.84 -2.28
CA PHE A 1131 -26.22 -52.65 -1.98
C PHE A 1131 -25.91 -51.53 -2.98
N GLY A 1132 -26.85 -50.61 -3.17
CA GLY A 1132 -26.70 -49.43 -4.00
C GLY A 1132 -27.40 -48.23 -3.39
N ALA A 1133 -26.69 -47.12 -3.24
CA ALA A 1133 -27.27 -45.86 -2.79
C ALA A 1133 -27.64 -44.98 -3.99
N GLU A 1134 -28.82 -44.35 -3.96
CA GLU A 1134 -29.32 -43.44 -5.00
C GLU A 1134 -29.78 -42.11 -4.38
N TYR A 1135 -29.70 -41.02 -5.15
CA TYR A 1135 -30.30 -39.72 -4.84
C TYR A 1135 -29.91 -39.15 -3.46
N GLY A 1136 -28.74 -39.51 -2.92
CA GLY A 1136 -28.24 -39.08 -1.62
C GLY A 1136 -28.95 -39.68 -0.39
N ARG A 1137 -30.21 -40.09 -0.51
CA ARG A 1137 -31.10 -40.46 0.60
C ARG A 1137 -31.76 -41.84 0.47
N GLU A 1138 -31.54 -42.57 -0.62
CA GLU A 1138 -32.23 -43.83 -0.94
C GLU A 1138 -31.24 -45.00 -0.98
N CYS A 1139 -31.68 -46.16 -0.48
CA CYS A 1139 -30.87 -47.37 -0.40
C CYS A 1139 -31.62 -48.57 -0.99
N TYR A 1140 -30.93 -49.37 -1.80
CA TYR A 1140 -31.46 -50.51 -2.55
C TYR A 1140 -30.56 -51.75 -2.37
N CYS A 1141 -31.16 -52.93 -2.20
CA CYS A 1141 -30.46 -54.20 -2.00
C CYS A 1141 -30.84 -55.25 -3.04
N GLY A 1142 -29.94 -56.20 -3.32
CA GLY A 1142 -30.27 -57.41 -4.07
C GLY A 1142 -29.06 -58.30 -4.36
N ASP A 1143 -29.32 -59.50 -4.88
CA ASP A 1143 -28.29 -60.50 -5.20
C ASP A 1143 -27.89 -60.55 -6.69
N SER A 1144 -28.57 -59.74 -7.52
CA SER A 1144 -28.31 -59.64 -8.95
C SER A 1144 -28.93 -58.38 -9.53
N PHE A 1145 -28.30 -57.77 -10.52
CA PHE A 1145 -28.83 -56.61 -11.22
C PHE A 1145 -30.01 -56.95 -12.14
N ALA A 1146 -31.02 -56.08 -12.16
CA ALA A 1146 -32.14 -56.16 -13.10
C ALA A 1146 -31.69 -55.98 -14.56
N ALA A 1147 -32.44 -56.59 -15.48
CA ALA A 1147 -32.11 -56.59 -16.91
C ALA A 1147 -31.98 -55.16 -17.47
N GLY A 1148 -30.82 -54.87 -18.05
CA GLY A 1148 -30.51 -53.58 -18.66
C GLY A 1148 -29.88 -52.54 -17.73
N SER A 1149 -29.67 -52.85 -16.45
CA SER A 1149 -28.72 -52.09 -15.63
C SER A 1149 -27.30 -52.34 -16.15
N VAL A 1150 -26.56 -51.27 -16.45
CA VAL A 1150 -25.21 -51.33 -17.01
C VAL A 1150 -24.24 -50.46 -16.21
N ALA A 1151 -22.94 -50.70 -16.36
CA ALA A 1151 -21.90 -49.86 -15.78
C ALA A 1151 -21.99 -48.43 -16.36
N ALA A 1152 -22.01 -47.44 -15.47
CA ALA A 1152 -21.87 -46.03 -15.78
C ALA A 1152 -20.43 -45.57 -15.47
N PRO A 1153 -19.97 -44.42 -15.98
CA PRO A 1153 -18.75 -43.77 -15.48
C PRO A 1153 -18.87 -43.50 -13.98
N ASP A 1154 -17.81 -43.71 -13.19
CA ASP A 1154 -17.90 -43.55 -11.73
C ASP A 1154 -18.30 -42.12 -11.31
N GLY A 1155 -17.92 -41.10 -12.09
CA GLY A 1155 -18.30 -39.69 -11.87
C GLY A 1155 -19.79 -39.38 -12.11
N ASP A 1156 -20.57 -40.27 -12.73
CA ASP A 1156 -22.02 -40.11 -12.81
C ASP A 1156 -22.67 -40.24 -11.41
N CYS A 1157 -22.03 -40.94 -10.48
CA CYS A 1157 -22.47 -41.10 -9.09
C CYS A 1157 -21.91 -39.99 -8.19
N SER A 1158 -22.35 -38.75 -8.43
CA SER A 1158 -21.76 -37.52 -7.86
C SER A 1158 -22.65 -36.77 -6.84
N MET A 1159 -23.77 -37.35 -6.39
CA MET A 1159 -24.60 -36.79 -5.32
C MET A 1159 -24.12 -37.26 -3.95
N THR A 1160 -23.99 -36.33 -3.00
CA THR A 1160 -23.54 -36.65 -1.64
C THR A 1160 -24.59 -37.41 -0.84
N CYS A 1161 -24.17 -38.30 0.06
CA CYS A 1161 -25.03 -38.91 1.06
C CYS A 1161 -25.63 -37.86 2.01
N ALA A 1162 -26.90 -38.03 2.39
CA ALA A 1162 -27.63 -37.09 3.22
C ALA A 1162 -27.15 -37.09 4.69
N GLY A 1163 -26.70 -38.26 5.19
CA GLY A 1163 -26.13 -38.44 6.52
C GLY A 1163 -24.63 -38.12 6.65
N ASP A 1164 -23.85 -38.23 5.56
CA ASP A 1164 -22.46 -37.74 5.52
C ASP A 1164 -22.12 -37.11 4.17
N SER A 1165 -21.92 -35.79 4.16
CA SER A 1165 -21.57 -35.03 2.97
C SER A 1165 -20.15 -35.25 2.46
N LYS A 1166 -19.37 -36.15 3.07
CA LYS A 1166 -18.05 -36.60 2.61
C LYS A 1166 -18.10 -37.84 1.71
N GLU A 1167 -19.28 -38.44 1.50
CA GLU A 1167 -19.45 -39.66 0.72
C GLU A 1167 -20.45 -39.49 -0.43
N TYR A 1168 -20.26 -40.25 -1.52
CA TYR A 1168 -21.19 -40.28 -2.65
C TYR A 1168 -22.23 -41.40 -2.51
N CYS A 1169 -23.50 -41.04 -2.71
CA CYS A 1169 -24.68 -41.90 -2.68
C CYS A 1169 -25.48 -41.77 -3.98
N GLY A 1170 -24.84 -42.13 -5.09
CA GLY A 1170 -25.44 -42.19 -6.43
C GLY A 1170 -25.67 -40.83 -7.08
N ALA A 1171 -26.67 -40.76 -7.95
CA ALA A 1171 -27.32 -39.57 -8.50
C ALA A 1171 -28.69 -39.98 -9.07
N GLY A 1172 -29.38 -39.13 -9.85
CA GLY A 1172 -30.61 -39.55 -10.52
C GLY A 1172 -30.36 -40.63 -11.59
N ASP A 1173 -31.09 -41.74 -11.55
CA ASP A 1173 -30.90 -42.93 -12.39
C ASP A 1173 -29.48 -43.54 -12.29
N ARG A 1174 -28.82 -43.36 -11.14
CA ARG A 1174 -27.43 -43.77 -10.88
C ARG A 1174 -27.23 -44.26 -9.45
N LEU A 1175 -26.88 -45.54 -9.31
CA LEU A 1175 -26.61 -46.16 -8.03
C LEU A 1175 -25.10 -46.24 -7.77
N SER A 1176 -24.68 -45.74 -6.60
CA SER A 1176 -23.37 -46.05 -6.04
C SER A 1176 -23.39 -47.47 -5.48
N VAL A 1177 -22.91 -48.45 -6.25
CA VAL A 1177 -23.04 -49.87 -5.92
C VAL A 1177 -21.80 -50.45 -5.23
N TYR A 1178 -22.06 -51.28 -4.22
CA TYR A 1178 -21.08 -52.03 -3.44
C TYR A 1178 -21.39 -53.53 -3.46
N GLU A 1179 -20.36 -54.36 -3.59
CA GLU A 1179 -20.42 -55.83 -3.66
C GLU A 1179 -19.78 -56.46 -2.42
N LYS A 1180 -20.40 -57.49 -1.85
CA LYS A 1180 -19.95 -58.10 -0.59
C LYS A 1180 -18.63 -58.86 -0.78
N ALA A 1181 -17.68 -58.64 0.13
CA ALA A 1181 -16.32 -59.20 0.08
C ALA A 1181 -16.19 -60.62 0.66
#